data_AF-A0A2Z6Q1A1-F1
#
_entry.id   AF-A0A2Z6Q1A1-F1
#
_cell.length_a   1.000
_cell.length_b   1.000
_cell.length_c   1.000
_cell.angle_alpha   90.00
_cell.angle_beta   90.00
_cell.angle_gamma   90.00
#
_symmetry.space_group_name_H-M   'P 1'
#
loop_
_entity.id
_entity.type
_entity.pdbx_description
1 polymer ?
#
loop_
_entity_poly.entity_id
_entity_poly.type
_entity_poly.pdbx_seq_one_letter_code
_entity_poly.pdbx_strand_id
1 'polypeptide(L)'
;MKQEISKLALLWTLCGLRCHQCGLKCVKNRDHKENHECLTDHKCYFPCHFTKAHNDDYIPECSHKAGHEGKHVCDEINHSCGKPCNLIDKRNCQKVCFKEIGHDDGEHLCQSRNHYCGEDCSLSTHTHTTKGDYHCPNKCIKPYEEEHHLHRCENTTCPIQCQIPDCKEKCQSNDHFHAFSILQVNHFCGNEHQCRELCEDDGICQVDTKPKEKKETYRGLINETSITFTKYIQLSKRLECNKKIPPNEFEHTGKHTHNENGFHYCDSKCQFCEYYCTSPYGHAQDHDTKHGNMTQTEFTGEDNEFEYAGYKLRAGDQGIFVLCNLFCKDLGRHRHIDYCHNEENCKFENQNIQHIHEKVSPNPDKPKDFVSHKLYWERTGFKDPYTAQDQQEFTKCDHECPDEKHHKPELTKSFCELQLFHAPLDLRSKPPKNCGYVSLDGHQFNCENPSTAFHIIFVIDRSKSMKNNDKKPISDHPIYNDLKKKHNNRIGAVYQAVYYFMESRINSAKVKPNQVSLAMRDTVSLILFHKEVIIPFKNRDLTDTKDLLHIMLKHNVSKGTDFRLAIQEAGSLIDDYFEPKKENIIIFLSDGRCDTPSNELRDICERIKERGSPLYLYTVLFGNDSDGSSLKEMAEIAQSYHPAKVLPDALQCRYKHAIDEVNLIGHFNEVATSLRKHIPALLNKAQ
;
A
#
# COMPACT_ATOMS: atom_id res chain seq x y z
N MET A 1 -18.23 -0.61 37.89
CA MET A 1 -18.36 -1.04 39.30
C MET A 1 -19.82 -1.21 39.73
N LYS A 2 -20.70 -0.18 39.66
CA LYS A 2 -22.13 -0.33 40.01
C LYS A 2 -22.87 -1.42 39.21
N GLN A 3 -22.68 -1.49 37.89
CA GLN A 3 -23.28 -2.56 37.06
C GLN A 3 -22.78 -3.97 37.43
N GLU A 4 -21.50 -4.11 37.79
CA GLU A 4 -20.95 -5.42 38.22
C GLU A 4 -21.48 -5.83 39.60
N ILE A 5 -21.67 -4.87 40.51
CA ILE A 5 -22.32 -5.10 41.82
C ILE A 5 -23.79 -5.50 41.62
N SER A 6 -24.53 -4.85 40.73
CA SER A 6 -25.90 -5.23 40.41
C SER A 6 -26.00 -6.62 39.80
N LYS A 7 -25.08 -6.99 38.90
CA LYS A 7 -25.00 -8.36 38.35
C LYS A 7 -24.78 -9.40 39.44
N LEU A 8 -23.87 -9.13 40.38
CA LEU A 8 -23.61 -10.01 41.53
C LEU A 8 -24.83 -10.09 42.45
N ALA A 9 -25.50 -8.98 42.74
CA ALA A 9 -26.71 -8.95 43.56
C ALA A 9 -27.86 -9.76 42.93
N LEU A 10 -28.07 -9.64 41.61
CA LEU A 10 -29.05 -10.45 40.86
C LEU A 10 -28.75 -11.95 40.96
N LEU A 11 -27.47 -12.32 40.83
CA LEU A 11 -27.03 -13.71 40.88
C LEU A 11 -27.21 -14.36 42.27
N TRP A 12 -27.27 -13.54 43.33
CA TRP A 12 -27.41 -13.98 44.72
C TRP A 12 -28.84 -13.78 45.28
N THR A 13 -29.77 -13.28 44.48
CA THR A 13 -31.17 -13.13 44.90
C THR A 13 -31.95 -14.40 44.62
N LEU A 14 -32.68 -14.93 45.61
CA LEU A 14 -33.54 -16.11 45.45
C LEU A 14 -34.86 -15.76 44.77
N CYS A 15 -35.47 -16.73 44.07
CA CYS A 15 -36.74 -16.57 43.35
C CYS A 15 -37.91 -16.24 44.29
N GLY A 16 -38.08 -16.97 45.39
CA GLY A 16 -39.10 -16.69 46.40
C GLY A 16 -40.56 -16.98 46.00
N LEU A 17 -40.80 -17.45 44.77
CA LEU A 17 -42.12 -17.91 44.30
C LEU A 17 -42.48 -19.29 44.85
N ARG A 18 -43.76 -19.64 44.90
CA ARG A 18 -44.20 -20.95 45.42
C ARG A 18 -43.66 -22.09 44.55
N CYS A 19 -43.15 -23.13 45.20
CA CYS A 19 -42.68 -24.34 44.55
C CYS A 19 -43.81 -24.99 43.71
N HIS A 20 -43.43 -25.57 42.58
CA HIS A 20 -44.38 -26.26 41.71
C HIS A 20 -44.97 -27.51 42.37
N GLN A 21 -44.19 -28.18 43.23
CA GLN A 21 -44.59 -29.45 43.84
C GLN A 21 -45.24 -29.28 45.22
N CYS A 22 -44.83 -28.30 46.03
CA CYS A 22 -45.31 -28.08 47.40
C CYS A 22 -45.52 -26.58 47.72
N GLY A 23 -45.92 -26.25 48.94
CA GLY A 23 -46.17 -24.87 49.38
C GLY A 23 -44.93 -24.07 49.81
N LEU A 24 -43.74 -24.67 49.79
CA LEU A 24 -42.49 -23.97 50.14
C LEU A 24 -42.08 -22.94 49.06
N LYS A 25 -41.17 -22.03 49.42
CA LYS A 25 -40.64 -21.02 48.50
C LYS A 25 -39.47 -21.56 47.67
N CYS A 26 -39.41 -21.11 46.42
CA CYS A 26 -38.37 -21.45 45.47
C CYS A 26 -37.04 -20.83 45.90
N VAL A 27 -36.00 -21.66 45.98
CA VAL A 27 -34.64 -21.28 46.37
C VAL A 27 -33.68 -21.27 45.19
N LYS A 28 -34.18 -21.45 43.96
CA LYS A 28 -33.39 -21.20 42.75
C LYS A 28 -33.12 -19.71 42.59
N ASN A 29 -32.09 -19.36 41.81
CA ASN A 29 -31.77 -17.97 41.48
C ASN A 29 -32.96 -17.26 40.84
N ARG A 30 -33.11 -15.98 41.15
CA ARG A 30 -34.12 -15.12 40.54
C ARG A 30 -34.02 -15.19 39.00
N ASP A 31 -35.18 -15.31 38.33
CA ASP A 31 -35.33 -15.37 36.86
C ASP A 31 -34.90 -16.66 36.16
N HIS A 32 -34.86 -17.78 36.88
CA HIS A 32 -34.78 -19.10 36.24
C HIS A 32 -36.01 -19.39 35.36
N LYS A 33 -35.82 -20.14 34.26
CA LYS A 33 -36.88 -20.49 33.30
C LYS A 33 -37.60 -21.81 33.60
N GLU A 34 -37.02 -22.64 34.46
CA GLU A 34 -37.56 -23.94 34.85
C GLU A 34 -38.71 -23.81 35.87
N ASN A 35 -39.36 -24.93 36.19
CA ASN A 35 -40.30 -25.00 37.30
C ASN A 35 -39.68 -24.55 38.63
N HIS A 36 -40.49 -23.84 39.42
CA HIS A 36 -40.13 -23.39 40.77
C HIS A 36 -39.87 -24.57 41.70
N GLU A 37 -38.71 -24.60 42.34
CA GLU A 37 -38.26 -25.73 43.14
C GLU A 37 -37.68 -25.25 44.48
N CYS A 38 -38.14 -25.85 45.58
CA CYS A 38 -37.62 -25.56 46.91
C CYS A 38 -36.35 -26.35 47.26
N LEU A 39 -35.90 -27.24 46.36
CA LEU A 39 -34.74 -28.13 46.55
C LEU A 39 -34.82 -28.97 47.84
N THR A 40 -36.03 -29.32 48.26
CA THR A 40 -36.29 -30.28 49.35
C THR A 40 -37.03 -31.50 48.80
N ASP A 41 -37.26 -32.51 49.63
CA ASP A 41 -38.07 -33.69 49.31
C ASP A 41 -39.59 -33.44 49.20
N HIS A 42 -40.01 -32.17 49.36
CA HIS A 42 -41.40 -31.73 49.31
C HIS A 42 -42.34 -32.33 50.39
N LYS A 43 -41.80 -32.96 51.44
CA LYS A 43 -42.58 -33.60 52.52
C LYS A 43 -42.78 -32.71 53.73
N CYS A 44 -43.93 -32.84 54.40
CA CYS A 44 -44.25 -32.10 55.61
C CYS A 44 -43.79 -32.86 56.86
N TYR A 45 -42.76 -32.37 57.54
CA TYR A 45 -42.20 -32.99 58.76
C TYR A 45 -42.87 -32.51 60.06
N PHE A 46 -44.01 -31.80 59.96
CA PHE A 46 -44.72 -31.36 61.16
C PHE A 46 -45.50 -32.52 61.80
N PRO A 47 -45.56 -32.60 63.14
CA PRO A 47 -46.28 -33.66 63.84
C PRO A 47 -47.78 -33.57 63.58
N CYS A 48 -48.46 -34.72 63.58
CA CYS A 48 -49.92 -34.81 63.46
C CYS A 48 -50.62 -33.98 64.55
N HIS A 49 -51.58 -33.14 64.16
CA HIS A 49 -52.34 -32.31 65.10
C HIS A 49 -53.31 -33.12 65.97
N PHE A 50 -53.66 -34.34 65.59
CA PHE A 50 -54.59 -35.20 66.32
C PHE A 50 -53.88 -36.02 67.39
N THR A 51 -53.10 -35.36 68.24
CA THR A 51 -52.24 -36.03 69.23
C THR A 51 -52.98 -36.95 70.18
N LYS A 52 -54.23 -36.62 70.56
CA LYS A 52 -55.10 -37.45 71.41
C LYS A 52 -55.59 -38.75 70.77
N ALA A 53 -55.48 -38.86 69.45
CA ALA A 53 -55.86 -40.07 68.72
C ALA A 53 -54.70 -41.07 68.59
N HIS A 54 -53.50 -40.71 69.06
CA HIS A 54 -52.33 -41.58 69.15
C HIS A 54 -52.10 -41.92 70.63
N ASN A 55 -51.91 -43.21 70.93
CA ASN A 55 -51.84 -43.72 72.30
C ASN A 55 -50.41 -43.87 72.86
N ASP A 56 -49.40 -43.33 72.18
CA ASP A 56 -47.97 -43.50 72.54
C ASP A 56 -47.21 -42.16 72.57
N ASP A 57 -46.05 -42.15 73.24
CA ASP A 57 -45.05 -41.05 73.29
C ASP A 57 -44.52 -40.61 71.91
N TYR A 58 -44.96 -41.27 70.82
CA TYR A 58 -44.61 -40.97 69.44
C TYR A 58 -45.82 -40.44 68.66
N ILE A 59 -45.69 -39.22 68.13
CA ILE A 59 -46.68 -38.59 67.25
C ILE A 59 -46.15 -38.66 65.81
N PRO A 60 -46.85 -39.36 64.90
CA PRO A 60 -46.39 -39.49 63.52
C PRO A 60 -46.38 -38.15 62.77
N GLU A 61 -45.55 -38.08 61.74
CA GLU A 61 -45.41 -36.93 60.86
C GLU A 61 -46.60 -36.78 59.90
N CYS A 62 -46.75 -35.58 59.35
CA CYS A 62 -47.78 -35.29 58.38
C CYS A 62 -47.56 -36.03 57.05
N SER A 63 -48.61 -36.62 56.49
CA SER A 63 -48.56 -37.30 55.18
C SER A 63 -48.73 -36.35 53.99
N HIS A 64 -48.97 -35.05 54.24
CA HIS A 64 -49.16 -34.03 53.21
C HIS A 64 -47.86 -33.37 52.74
N LYS A 65 -47.97 -32.56 51.68
CA LYS A 65 -46.82 -31.87 51.09
C LYS A 65 -46.34 -30.70 51.96
N ALA A 66 -45.05 -30.43 51.98
CA ALA A 66 -44.45 -29.33 52.73
C ALA A 66 -45.14 -27.97 52.43
N GLY A 67 -45.35 -27.14 53.45
CA GLY A 67 -45.97 -25.81 53.27
C GLY A 67 -47.46 -25.85 52.88
N HIS A 68 -48.13 -26.99 53.08
CA HIS A 68 -49.59 -27.06 52.94
C HIS A 68 -50.29 -26.20 54.01
N GLU A 69 -51.51 -25.79 53.69
CA GLU A 69 -52.37 -25.05 54.62
C GLU A 69 -53.21 -26.02 55.47
N GLY A 70 -53.61 -25.57 56.65
CA GLY A 70 -54.48 -26.34 57.55
C GLY A 70 -53.73 -27.19 58.58
N LYS A 71 -54.45 -28.15 59.16
CA LYS A 71 -53.96 -29.08 60.19
C LYS A 71 -53.16 -30.21 59.54
N HIS A 72 -51.92 -30.41 60.01
CA HIS A 72 -51.13 -31.62 59.78
C HIS A 72 -51.85 -32.91 60.22
N VAL A 73 -51.92 -33.90 59.31
CA VAL A 73 -52.59 -35.19 59.50
C VAL A 73 -51.65 -36.31 59.04
N CYS A 74 -51.50 -37.37 59.85
CA CYS A 74 -50.76 -38.57 59.47
C CYS A 74 -51.66 -39.57 58.71
N ASP A 75 -51.05 -40.55 58.05
CA ASP A 75 -51.73 -41.65 57.35
C ASP A 75 -51.84 -42.96 58.17
N GLU A 76 -51.25 -43.01 59.37
CA GLU A 76 -51.29 -44.21 60.24
C GLU A 76 -52.70 -44.53 60.77
N ILE A 77 -53.52 -43.50 61.00
CA ILE A 77 -54.91 -43.61 61.45
C ILE A 77 -55.76 -42.70 60.57
N ASN A 78 -56.95 -43.16 60.20
CA ASN A 78 -57.91 -42.33 59.49
C ASN A 78 -58.45 -41.24 60.42
N HIS A 79 -57.93 -40.02 60.29
CA HIS A 79 -58.44 -38.83 60.99
C HIS A 79 -59.49 -38.06 60.17
N SER A 80 -59.61 -38.36 58.88
CA SER A 80 -60.50 -37.70 57.93
C SER A 80 -61.02 -38.70 56.89
N CYS A 81 -61.97 -38.27 56.06
CA CYS A 81 -62.63 -39.11 55.05
C CYS A 81 -61.66 -39.89 54.16
N GLY A 82 -60.55 -39.29 53.74
CA GLY A 82 -59.50 -39.97 52.97
C GLY A 82 -59.82 -40.27 51.49
N LYS A 83 -61.08 -40.10 51.05
CA LYS A 83 -61.45 -40.20 49.62
C LYS A 83 -60.76 -39.11 48.77
N PRO A 84 -60.53 -39.32 47.47
CA PRO A 84 -59.92 -38.31 46.59
C PRO A 84 -60.71 -37.00 46.59
N CYS A 85 -60.00 -35.88 46.60
CA CYS A 85 -60.61 -34.57 46.48
C CYS A 85 -61.24 -34.40 45.09
N ASN A 86 -62.44 -33.83 45.02
CA ASN A 86 -63.13 -33.49 43.77
C ASN A 86 -62.31 -32.53 42.88
N LEU A 87 -61.37 -31.78 43.48
CA LEU A 87 -60.47 -30.84 42.80
C LEU A 87 -59.01 -31.34 42.77
N ILE A 88 -58.80 -32.66 42.71
CA ILE A 88 -57.47 -33.29 42.72
C ILE A 88 -56.51 -32.78 41.63
N ASP A 89 -57.04 -32.43 40.46
CA ASP A 89 -56.26 -31.95 39.30
C ASP A 89 -55.93 -30.45 39.37
N LYS A 90 -56.48 -29.72 40.35
CA LYS A 90 -56.23 -28.28 40.53
C LYS A 90 -54.97 -28.04 41.35
N ARG A 91 -54.25 -26.95 41.04
CA ARG A 91 -53.03 -26.59 41.78
C ARG A 91 -53.38 -26.24 43.22
N ASN A 92 -52.44 -26.51 44.14
CA ASN A 92 -52.59 -26.37 45.58
C ASN A 92 -53.51 -27.44 46.25
N CYS A 93 -53.97 -28.47 45.53
CA CYS A 93 -54.75 -29.55 46.15
C CYS A 93 -53.89 -30.48 47.05
N GLN A 94 -54.41 -30.88 48.21
CA GLN A 94 -53.80 -31.90 49.09
C GLN A 94 -54.18 -33.34 48.72
N LYS A 95 -54.86 -33.53 47.58
CA LYS A 95 -55.31 -34.79 46.98
C LYS A 95 -56.39 -35.57 47.73
N VAL A 96 -56.42 -35.52 49.06
CA VAL A 96 -57.36 -36.29 49.90
C VAL A 96 -58.34 -35.38 50.64
N CYS A 97 -59.55 -35.90 50.90
CA CYS A 97 -60.62 -35.18 51.56
C CYS A 97 -60.38 -35.03 53.07
N PHE A 98 -60.54 -33.80 53.59
CA PHE A 98 -60.37 -33.47 55.01
C PHE A 98 -61.69 -33.50 55.83
N LYS A 99 -62.84 -33.76 55.19
CA LYS A 99 -64.13 -33.84 55.88
C LYS A 99 -64.18 -35.03 56.86
N GLU A 100 -65.16 -35.00 57.78
CA GLU A 100 -65.38 -36.07 58.76
C GLU A 100 -65.60 -37.44 58.10
N ILE A 101 -65.20 -38.50 58.79
CA ILE A 101 -65.32 -39.86 58.28
C ILE A 101 -66.82 -40.21 58.14
N GLY A 102 -67.23 -40.63 56.95
CA GLY A 102 -68.62 -41.04 56.67
C GLY A 102 -69.58 -39.89 56.34
N HIS A 103 -69.08 -38.73 55.90
CA HIS A 103 -69.95 -37.66 55.38
C HIS A 103 -70.66 -38.07 54.07
N ASP A 104 -71.96 -37.76 53.95
CA ASP A 104 -72.85 -38.22 52.86
C ASP A 104 -73.22 -37.12 51.85
N ASP A 105 -72.58 -35.95 51.91
CA ASP A 105 -72.89 -34.80 51.03
C ASP A 105 -72.32 -34.92 49.61
N GLY A 106 -71.58 -35.99 49.29
CA GLY A 106 -71.01 -36.25 47.96
C GLY A 106 -69.87 -35.31 47.54
N GLU A 107 -69.55 -34.29 48.35
CA GLU A 107 -68.52 -33.30 48.04
C GLU A 107 -67.23 -33.58 48.81
N HIS A 108 -66.27 -34.27 48.18
CA HIS A 108 -64.99 -34.55 48.81
C HIS A 108 -64.02 -33.38 48.61
N LEU A 109 -63.82 -32.55 49.64
CA LEU A 109 -62.91 -31.39 49.59
C LEU A 109 -61.68 -31.59 50.48
N CYS A 110 -60.51 -31.21 49.98
CA CYS A 110 -59.26 -31.20 50.75
C CYS A 110 -59.16 -29.96 51.64
N GLN A 111 -58.13 -29.91 52.48
CA GLN A 111 -57.94 -28.83 53.46
C GLN A 111 -57.42 -27.51 52.88
N SER A 112 -57.06 -27.47 51.60
CA SER A 112 -56.56 -26.24 50.97
C SER A 112 -57.65 -25.18 50.92
N ARG A 113 -57.33 -23.97 51.39
CA ARG A 113 -58.29 -22.85 51.41
C ARG A 113 -58.68 -22.40 50.00
N ASN A 114 -57.72 -22.46 49.07
CA ASN A 114 -57.92 -22.08 47.67
C ASN A 114 -57.28 -23.11 46.74
N HIS A 115 -58.07 -23.67 45.84
CA HIS A 115 -57.57 -24.38 44.66
C HIS A 115 -57.37 -23.36 43.56
N TYR A 116 -56.19 -23.31 42.94
CA TYR A 116 -55.93 -22.32 41.90
C TYR A 116 -56.39 -22.85 40.54
N CYS A 117 -56.90 -21.96 39.68
CA CYS A 117 -57.32 -22.33 38.33
C CYS A 117 -56.19 -23.02 37.54
N GLY A 118 -54.94 -22.56 37.71
CA GLY A 118 -53.74 -23.20 37.20
C GLY A 118 -53.36 -22.87 35.75
N GLU A 119 -54.16 -22.05 35.07
CA GLU A 119 -53.89 -21.55 33.72
C GLU A 119 -52.63 -20.67 33.65
N ASP A 120 -52.08 -20.48 32.45
CA ASP A 120 -50.92 -19.61 32.23
C ASP A 120 -51.21 -18.15 32.58
N CYS A 121 -50.21 -17.45 33.12
CA CYS A 121 -50.32 -16.02 33.39
C CYS A 121 -50.61 -15.28 32.07
N SER A 122 -51.59 -14.37 32.10
CA SER A 122 -51.98 -13.63 30.90
C SER A 122 -50.91 -12.67 30.38
N LEU A 123 -49.81 -12.45 31.10
CA LEU A 123 -48.75 -11.54 30.68
C LEU A 123 -47.95 -12.15 29.52
N SER A 124 -48.33 -11.80 28.30
CA SER A 124 -47.53 -11.95 27.09
C SER A 124 -47.41 -10.62 26.35
N THR A 125 -46.20 -10.30 25.87
CA THR A 125 -45.95 -9.13 25.03
C THR A 125 -45.35 -9.59 23.71
N HIS A 126 -46.03 -9.33 22.61
CA HIS A 126 -45.68 -9.83 21.27
C HIS A 126 -45.05 -8.78 20.34
N THR A 127 -44.88 -7.52 20.79
CA THR A 127 -44.56 -6.44 19.82
C THR A 127 -43.62 -5.32 20.28
N HIS A 128 -43.21 -5.22 21.55
CA HIS A 128 -42.58 -3.97 22.01
C HIS A 128 -41.38 -4.10 22.95
N THR A 129 -40.66 -5.22 22.95
CA THR A 129 -39.33 -5.22 23.58
C THR A 129 -38.25 -5.33 22.52
N THR A 130 -37.23 -4.49 22.60
CA THR A 130 -36.01 -4.55 21.77
C THR A 130 -35.26 -5.89 21.91
N LYS A 131 -35.69 -6.75 22.84
CA LYS A 131 -35.13 -8.08 23.15
C LYS A 131 -36.06 -9.24 22.78
N GLY A 132 -37.16 -9.00 22.06
CA GLY A 132 -38.08 -10.02 21.53
C GLY A 132 -39.36 -10.22 22.36
N ASP A 133 -40.12 -11.26 22.02
CA ASP A 133 -41.37 -11.61 22.71
C ASP A 133 -41.10 -12.08 24.14
N TYR A 134 -41.92 -11.63 25.08
CA TYR A 134 -41.87 -12.07 26.47
C TYR A 134 -43.18 -12.75 26.85
N HIS A 135 -43.08 -13.96 27.39
CA HIS A 135 -44.18 -14.68 28.01
C HIS A 135 -43.83 -14.97 29.46
N CYS A 136 -44.72 -14.61 30.40
CA CYS A 136 -44.52 -14.93 31.81
C CYS A 136 -44.63 -16.44 32.03
N PRO A 137 -43.59 -17.12 32.55
CA PRO A 137 -43.61 -18.58 32.69
C PRO A 137 -44.46 -19.08 33.88
N ASN A 138 -45.09 -18.16 34.61
CA ASN A 138 -45.81 -18.49 35.84
C ASN A 138 -47.28 -18.83 35.56
N LYS A 139 -47.89 -19.58 36.48
CA LYS A 139 -49.31 -19.92 36.44
C LYS A 139 -50.14 -19.01 37.35
N CYS A 140 -51.43 -18.92 37.05
CA CYS A 140 -52.41 -18.16 37.81
C CYS A 140 -52.60 -18.69 39.24
N ILE A 141 -52.76 -17.76 40.19
CA ILE A 141 -53.04 -18.04 41.60
C ILE A 141 -54.44 -17.59 42.04
N LYS A 142 -55.33 -17.24 41.11
CA LYS A 142 -56.73 -16.95 41.44
C LYS A 142 -57.48 -18.25 41.77
N PRO A 143 -58.43 -18.21 42.73
CA PRO A 143 -59.29 -19.34 43.03
C PRO A 143 -59.98 -19.88 41.77
N TYR A 144 -60.11 -21.20 41.68
CA TYR A 144 -60.75 -21.87 40.56
C TYR A 144 -62.25 -21.54 40.46
N GLU A 145 -62.90 -21.27 41.58
CA GLU A 145 -64.33 -20.97 41.67
C GLU A 145 -64.69 -19.57 41.15
N GLU A 146 -63.70 -18.68 41.05
CA GLU A 146 -63.90 -17.33 40.52
C GLU A 146 -63.72 -17.34 39.00
N GLU A 147 -64.77 -17.03 38.24
CA GLU A 147 -64.62 -16.77 36.79
C GLU A 147 -63.74 -15.54 36.55
N HIS A 148 -62.69 -15.70 35.74
CA HIS A 148 -61.80 -14.60 35.37
C HIS A 148 -61.15 -14.81 34.01
N HIS A 149 -61.06 -13.73 33.23
CA HIS A 149 -60.37 -13.73 31.93
C HIS A 149 -58.91 -13.29 32.01
N LEU A 150 -58.54 -12.54 33.07
CA LEU A 150 -57.17 -12.13 33.33
C LEU A 150 -56.55 -13.00 34.42
N HIS A 151 -55.63 -13.87 34.01
CA HIS A 151 -54.91 -14.83 34.84
C HIS A 151 -53.67 -14.18 35.46
N ARG A 152 -53.68 -14.02 36.80
CA ARG A 152 -52.63 -13.33 37.57
C ARG A 152 -51.76 -14.33 38.32
N CYS A 153 -50.46 -14.27 38.09
CA CYS A 153 -49.49 -15.04 38.87
C CYS A 153 -49.08 -14.32 40.18
N GLU A 154 -48.24 -14.98 40.99
CA GLU A 154 -47.74 -14.46 42.27
C GLU A 154 -46.79 -13.25 42.12
N ASN A 155 -46.24 -13.00 40.93
CA ASN A 155 -45.45 -11.78 40.69
C ASN A 155 -46.35 -10.54 40.70
N THR A 156 -45.97 -9.57 41.51
CA THR A 156 -46.66 -8.28 41.61
C THR A 156 -46.02 -7.20 40.74
N THR A 157 -44.72 -7.29 40.47
CA THR A 157 -43.98 -6.33 39.65
C THR A 157 -43.78 -6.80 38.22
N CYS A 158 -43.44 -5.86 37.33
CA CYS A 158 -43.14 -6.17 35.94
C CYS A 158 -41.83 -6.99 35.83
N PRO A 159 -41.87 -8.19 35.22
CA PRO A 159 -40.68 -9.04 35.08
C PRO A 159 -39.84 -8.70 33.84
N ILE A 160 -40.31 -7.80 32.97
CA ILE A 160 -39.65 -7.45 31.71
C ILE A 160 -38.39 -6.62 31.99
N GLN A 161 -37.30 -6.92 31.29
CA GLN A 161 -36.04 -6.20 31.44
C GLN A 161 -36.10 -4.80 30.83
N CYS A 162 -35.25 -3.91 31.34
CA CYS A 162 -35.03 -2.59 30.78
C CYS A 162 -34.70 -2.68 29.29
N GLN A 163 -35.35 -1.82 28.49
CA GLN A 163 -35.16 -1.75 27.04
C GLN A 163 -33.84 -1.09 26.62
N ILE A 164 -33.13 -0.41 27.53
CA ILE A 164 -31.80 0.14 27.24
C ILE A 164 -30.81 -1.01 26.93
N PRO A 165 -30.05 -0.94 25.82
CA PRO A 165 -29.07 -1.96 25.46
C PRO A 165 -28.12 -2.29 26.63
N ASP A 166 -27.85 -3.58 26.81
CA ASP A 166 -27.03 -4.16 27.89
C ASP A 166 -27.48 -3.91 29.33
N CYS A 167 -28.60 -3.24 29.57
CA CYS A 167 -29.20 -3.18 30.89
C CYS A 167 -29.87 -4.52 31.23
N LYS A 168 -29.52 -5.09 32.39
CA LYS A 168 -30.08 -6.38 32.87
C LYS A 168 -31.12 -6.20 34.00
N GLU A 169 -31.38 -4.95 34.39
CA GLU A 169 -32.37 -4.64 35.43
C GLU A 169 -33.79 -4.81 34.91
N LYS A 170 -34.73 -5.09 35.81
CA LYS A 170 -36.16 -5.16 35.51
C LYS A 170 -36.78 -3.77 35.42
N CYS A 171 -37.94 -3.70 34.78
CA CYS A 171 -38.77 -2.51 34.80
C CYS A 171 -39.11 -2.11 36.25
N GLN A 172 -39.06 -0.80 36.53
CA GLN A 172 -39.38 -0.23 37.84
C GLN A 172 -40.88 -0.32 38.21
N SER A 173 -41.72 -0.71 37.26
CA SER A 173 -43.17 -0.76 37.47
C SER A 173 -43.54 -1.81 38.52
N ASN A 174 -44.28 -1.36 39.53
CA ASN A 174 -44.89 -2.22 40.55
C ASN A 174 -46.20 -2.87 40.10
N ASP A 175 -46.56 -2.71 38.82
CA ASP A 175 -47.71 -3.36 38.21
C ASP A 175 -47.24 -4.40 37.18
N HIS A 176 -47.49 -5.68 37.49
CA HIS A 176 -47.17 -6.82 36.65
C HIS A 176 -47.78 -6.73 35.24
N PHE A 177 -48.93 -6.07 35.10
CA PHE A 177 -49.71 -5.99 33.87
C PHE A 177 -49.68 -4.61 33.22
N HIS A 178 -48.77 -3.72 33.64
CA HIS A 178 -48.71 -2.36 33.10
C HIS A 178 -48.43 -2.30 31.59
N ALA A 179 -47.92 -3.39 31.01
CA ALA A 179 -47.77 -3.56 29.57
C ALA A 179 -49.10 -3.56 28.80
N PHE A 180 -50.23 -3.85 29.46
CA PHE A 180 -51.57 -3.85 28.84
C PHE A 180 -52.28 -2.50 28.89
N SER A 181 -51.76 -1.55 29.68
CA SER A 181 -52.47 -0.31 29.97
C SER A 181 -52.43 0.70 28.81
N ILE A 182 -51.49 0.59 27.85
CA ILE A 182 -51.32 1.54 26.74
C ILE A 182 -50.67 0.86 25.52
N LEU A 183 -50.99 1.31 24.30
CA LEU A 183 -50.48 0.75 23.03
C LEU A 183 -48.95 0.83 22.85
N GLN A 184 -48.24 1.63 23.64
CA GLN A 184 -46.77 1.71 23.67
C GLN A 184 -46.32 1.97 25.11
N VAL A 185 -45.82 0.92 25.77
CA VAL A 185 -45.30 1.01 27.15
C VAL A 185 -43.80 0.75 27.11
N ASN A 186 -43.02 1.73 27.57
CA ASN A 186 -41.58 1.58 27.70
C ASN A 186 -41.23 0.96 29.05
N HIS A 187 -40.40 -0.07 29.03
CA HIS A 187 -39.92 -0.78 30.21
C HIS A 187 -38.56 -0.20 30.63
N PHE A 188 -38.59 0.79 31.52
CA PHE A 188 -37.38 1.39 32.09
C PHE A 188 -37.14 0.90 33.53
N CYS A 189 -35.87 0.73 33.90
CA CYS A 189 -35.49 0.37 35.27
C CYS A 189 -35.38 1.57 36.23
N GLY A 190 -35.60 2.79 35.75
CA GLY A 190 -35.53 4.01 36.57
C GLY A 190 -34.11 4.50 36.90
N ASN A 191 -33.07 3.86 36.36
CA ASN A 191 -31.68 4.28 36.56
C ASN A 191 -31.13 5.06 35.35
N GLU A 192 -30.10 5.86 35.59
CA GLU A 192 -29.28 6.45 34.53
C GLU A 192 -28.41 5.38 33.83
N HIS A 193 -28.12 5.60 32.54
CA HIS A 193 -27.27 4.72 31.73
C HIS A 193 -26.14 5.49 31.06
N GLN A 194 -24.99 4.86 30.84
CA GLN A 194 -23.91 5.47 30.04
C GLN A 194 -24.33 5.50 28.57
N CYS A 195 -24.25 6.67 27.93
CA CYS A 195 -24.42 6.78 26.49
C CYS A 195 -23.26 6.08 25.77
N ARG A 196 -23.56 5.36 24.69
CA ARG A 196 -22.57 4.59 23.92
C ARG A 196 -22.41 5.05 22.48
N GLU A 197 -23.16 6.07 22.11
CA GLU A 197 -22.99 6.73 20.82
C GLU A 197 -21.60 7.35 20.74
N LEU A 198 -21.03 7.39 19.54
CA LEU A 198 -19.73 8.00 19.30
C LEU A 198 -19.83 9.52 19.36
N CYS A 199 -18.70 10.16 19.69
CA CYS A 199 -18.60 11.61 19.65
C CYS A 199 -18.97 12.14 18.27
N GLU A 200 -19.86 13.12 18.24
CA GLU A 200 -20.33 13.82 17.05
C GLU A 200 -19.54 15.12 16.78
N ASP A 201 -18.62 15.50 17.66
CA ASP A 201 -17.78 16.68 17.43
C ASP A 201 -16.88 16.54 16.21
N ASP A 202 -16.63 17.66 15.56
CA ASP A 202 -15.79 17.69 14.36
C ASP A 202 -14.33 17.39 14.72
N GLY A 203 -13.59 16.85 13.75
CA GLY A 203 -12.25 16.34 13.99
C GLY A 203 -12.22 14.91 14.55
N ILE A 204 -11.04 14.52 15.05
CA ILE A 204 -10.76 13.16 15.52
C ILE A 204 -10.43 13.20 17.01
N CYS A 205 -11.16 12.43 17.83
CA CYS A 205 -11.02 12.46 19.29
C CYS A 205 -9.63 12.02 19.77
N GLN A 206 -9.04 11.03 19.11
CA GLN A 206 -7.70 10.53 19.46
C GLN A 206 -6.94 10.09 18.20
N VAL A 207 -5.70 10.55 18.08
CA VAL A 207 -4.72 10.07 17.12
C VAL A 207 -3.49 9.55 17.88
N ASP A 208 -3.14 8.28 17.68
CA ASP A 208 -1.96 7.69 18.30
C ASP A 208 -0.70 8.21 17.59
N THR A 209 0.00 9.14 18.23
CA THR A 209 1.20 9.81 17.68
C THR A 209 2.43 8.89 17.56
N LYS A 210 2.35 7.66 18.10
CA LYS A 210 3.33 6.59 17.91
C LYS A 210 2.71 5.52 17.01
N PRO A 211 3.15 5.40 15.74
CA PRO A 211 2.64 4.37 14.84
C PRO A 211 2.92 2.97 15.37
N LYS A 212 2.04 2.02 15.05
CA LYS A 212 2.30 0.59 15.26
C LYS A 212 3.17 0.05 14.14
N GLU A 213 4.14 -0.76 14.50
CA GLU A 213 5.04 -1.44 13.57
C GLU A 213 4.50 -2.82 13.20
N LYS A 214 4.55 -3.14 11.91
CA LYS A 214 4.19 -4.47 11.39
C LYS A 214 5.15 -4.83 10.26
N LYS A 215 5.76 -6.02 10.33
CA LYS A 215 6.56 -6.54 9.22
C LYS A 215 5.64 -7.00 8.08
N GLU A 216 5.95 -6.57 6.86
CA GLU A 216 5.20 -6.91 5.65
C GLU A 216 6.16 -7.16 4.49
N THR A 217 5.73 -7.95 3.51
CA THR A 217 6.52 -8.24 2.31
C THR A 217 5.73 -7.80 1.09
N TYR A 218 6.29 -6.89 0.31
CA TYR A 218 5.78 -6.47 -0.99
C TYR A 218 6.38 -7.35 -2.09
N ARG A 219 5.55 -7.79 -3.02
CA ARG A 219 5.99 -8.44 -4.25
C ARG A 219 5.88 -7.41 -5.36
N GLY A 220 7.01 -7.05 -5.96
CA GLY A 220 7.06 -6.10 -7.06
C GLY A 220 6.40 -6.66 -8.32
N LEU A 221 6.19 -5.80 -9.31
CA LEU A 221 5.66 -6.18 -10.61
C LEU A 221 6.68 -6.95 -11.47
N ILE A 222 7.97 -6.93 -11.09
CA ILE A 222 9.00 -7.82 -11.63
C ILE A 222 9.02 -9.11 -10.80
N ASN A 223 8.89 -10.27 -11.45
CA ASN A 223 8.68 -11.57 -10.80
C ASN A 223 9.73 -11.96 -9.73
N GLU A 224 10.95 -11.43 -9.84
CA GLU A 224 12.06 -11.71 -8.91
C GLU A 224 12.12 -10.73 -7.72
N THR A 225 11.31 -9.66 -7.73
CA THR A 225 11.39 -8.59 -6.73
C THR A 225 10.50 -8.89 -5.52
N SER A 226 11.15 -9.08 -4.37
CA SER A 226 10.49 -9.27 -3.08
C SER A 226 11.15 -8.42 -2.01
N ILE A 227 10.39 -7.48 -1.43
CA ILE A 227 10.90 -6.48 -0.49
C ILE A 227 10.24 -6.68 0.86
N THR A 228 11.03 -6.96 1.90
CA THR A 228 10.55 -7.05 3.28
C THR A 228 10.84 -5.76 4.01
N PHE A 229 9.81 -5.15 4.61
CA PHE A 229 9.91 -3.84 5.24
C PHE A 229 9.06 -3.75 6.51
N THR A 230 9.32 -2.72 7.31
CA THR A 230 8.48 -2.36 8.46
C THR A 230 7.43 -1.35 8.01
N LYS A 231 6.17 -1.75 8.07
CA LYS A 231 5.02 -0.87 7.85
C LYS A 231 4.63 -0.20 9.16
N TYR A 232 4.60 1.12 9.13
CA TYR A 232 4.12 1.96 10.22
C TYR A 232 2.64 2.28 9.97
N ILE A 233 1.81 2.12 11.00
CA ILE A 233 0.35 2.34 10.93
C ILE A 233 -0.06 3.32 12.03
N GLN A 234 -0.61 4.47 11.64
CA GLN A 234 -1.23 5.40 12.59
C GLN A 234 -2.65 4.96 12.91
N LEU A 235 -2.98 4.90 14.20
CA LEU A 235 -4.34 4.60 14.65
C LEU A 235 -5.06 5.89 15.04
N SER A 236 -6.36 5.92 14.74
CA SER A 236 -7.26 7.00 15.13
C SER A 236 -8.57 6.42 15.65
N LYS A 237 -9.23 7.14 16.55
CA LYS A 237 -10.51 6.73 17.14
C LYS A 237 -11.43 7.93 17.39
N ARG A 238 -12.73 7.72 17.19
CA ARG A 238 -13.77 8.52 17.83
C ARG A 238 -14.15 7.87 19.16
N LEU A 239 -14.17 8.66 20.23
CA LEU A 239 -14.45 8.17 21.57
C LEU A 239 -15.97 8.12 21.82
N GLU A 240 -16.40 7.23 22.72
CA GLU A 240 -17.79 7.15 23.16
C GLU A 240 -18.21 8.39 23.95
N CYS A 241 -19.50 8.72 23.91
CA CYS A 241 -20.06 9.85 24.62
C CYS A 241 -19.90 9.71 26.14
N ASN A 242 -19.47 10.79 26.81
CA ASN A 242 -19.31 10.83 28.26
C ASN A 242 -20.63 11.11 29.01
N LYS A 243 -21.67 11.57 28.30
CA LYS A 243 -22.96 11.89 28.90
C LYS A 243 -23.73 10.63 29.30
N LYS A 244 -24.60 10.78 30.29
CA LYS A 244 -25.52 9.73 30.70
C LYS A 244 -26.91 9.98 30.13
N ILE A 245 -27.57 8.90 29.75
CA ILE A 245 -28.99 8.86 29.41
C ILE A 245 -29.79 9.00 30.72
N PRO A 246 -30.67 10.00 30.85
CA PRO A 246 -31.50 10.19 32.02
C PRO A 246 -32.42 9.00 32.31
N PRO A 247 -32.91 8.85 33.55
CA PRO A 247 -33.89 7.83 33.87
C PRO A 247 -35.14 7.95 32.99
N ASN A 248 -35.60 6.82 32.46
CA ASN A 248 -36.82 6.72 31.64
C ASN A 248 -36.74 7.39 30.26
N GLU A 249 -35.55 7.65 29.77
CA GLU A 249 -35.30 8.13 28.42
C GLU A 249 -34.43 7.11 27.67
N PHE A 250 -34.54 7.07 26.33
CA PHE A 250 -33.69 6.22 25.49
C PHE A 250 -32.35 6.87 25.14
N GLU A 251 -32.32 8.20 25.12
CA GLU A 251 -31.19 9.03 24.72
C GLU A 251 -31.10 10.24 25.65
N HIS A 252 -29.95 10.90 25.72
CA HIS A 252 -29.86 12.21 26.38
C HIS A 252 -30.09 13.33 25.37
N THR A 253 -30.49 14.51 25.82
CA THR A 253 -30.64 15.67 24.94
C THR A 253 -29.30 16.28 24.52
N GLY A 254 -29.23 16.81 23.30
CA GLY A 254 -28.07 17.52 22.77
C GLY A 254 -26.96 16.60 22.26
N LYS A 255 -25.96 17.20 21.61
CA LYS A 255 -24.88 16.52 20.87
C LYS A 255 -24.09 15.50 21.71
N HIS A 256 -23.70 14.39 21.11
CA HIS A 256 -22.84 13.39 21.74
C HIS A 256 -21.39 13.88 21.80
N THR A 257 -20.87 14.08 23.00
CA THR A 257 -19.49 14.55 23.23
C THR A 257 -18.78 13.67 24.24
N HIS A 258 -17.46 13.47 24.09
CA HIS A 258 -16.65 12.68 25.03
C HIS A 258 -15.95 13.54 26.10
N ASN A 259 -16.01 14.87 25.99
CA ASN A 259 -15.56 15.83 27.00
C ASN A 259 -16.24 17.19 26.76
N GLU A 260 -16.37 18.02 27.79
CA GLU A 260 -16.80 19.41 27.64
C GLU A 260 -15.65 20.22 27.02
N ASN A 261 -15.81 20.70 25.78
CA ASN A 261 -14.77 21.38 25.00
C ASN A 261 -13.49 20.53 24.81
N GLY A 262 -13.66 19.23 24.59
CA GLY A 262 -12.55 18.31 24.35
C GLY A 262 -11.67 18.73 23.17
N PHE A 263 -10.36 18.59 23.33
CA PHE A 263 -9.42 18.69 22.22
C PHE A 263 -9.73 17.61 21.18
N HIS A 264 -9.91 18.01 19.93
CA HIS A 264 -10.02 17.12 18.78
C HIS A 264 -8.86 17.42 17.83
N TYR A 265 -8.27 16.38 17.26
CA TYR A 265 -7.29 16.48 16.20
C TYR A 265 -7.97 16.87 14.89
N CYS A 266 -7.22 17.54 14.03
CA CYS A 266 -7.64 17.80 12.66
C CYS A 266 -7.89 16.49 11.89
N ASP A 267 -8.94 16.47 11.08
CA ASP A 267 -9.39 15.32 10.28
C ASP A 267 -8.73 15.26 8.88
N SER A 268 -7.90 16.24 8.55
CA SER A 268 -7.12 16.26 7.31
C SER A 268 -6.02 15.19 7.31
N LYS A 269 -5.86 14.50 6.18
CA LYS A 269 -4.88 13.42 5.99
C LYS A 269 -3.84 13.78 4.95
N CYS A 270 -2.61 13.34 5.16
CA CYS A 270 -1.57 13.42 4.14
C CYS A 270 -1.96 12.54 2.94
N GLN A 271 -1.98 13.11 1.74
CA GLN A 271 -2.40 12.42 0.53
C GLN A 271 -1.52 11.22 0.13
N PHE A 272 -0.30 11.10 0.67
CA PHE A 272 0.63 10.02 0.32
C PHE A 272 0.65 8.88 1.34
N CYS A 273 0.59 9.19 2.64
CA CYS A 273 0.69 8.21 3.72
C CYS A 273 -0.59 8.04 4.56
N GLU A 274 -1.61 8.86 4.31
CA GLU A 274 -2.92 8.87 4.98
C GLU A 274 -2.91 9.18 6.48
N TYR A 275 -1.77 9.61 7.02
CA TYR A 275 -1.68 10.00 8.42
C TYR A 275 -2.41 11.32 8.65
N TYR A 276 -3.17 11.38 9.74
CA TYR A 276 -3.90 12.56 10.19
C TYR A 276 -2.95 13.64 10.67
N CYS A 277 -3.35 14.88 10.43
CA CYS A 277 -2.77 16.05 11.06
C CYS A 277 -2.89 15.94 12.59
N THR A 278 -1.81 16.29 13.29
CA THR A 278 -1.72 16.21 14.76
C THR A 278 -2.02 17.53 15.47
N SER A 279 -2.37 18.57 14.71
CA SER A 279 -2.82 19.87 15.20
C SER A 279 -4.29 19.84 15.65
N PRO A 280 -4.73 20.82 16.48
CA PRO A 280 -6.14 20.93 16.85
C PRO A 280 -7.06 21.12 15.64
N TYR A 281 -8.28 20.60 15.69
CA TYR A 281 -9.31 20.82 14.67
C TYR A 281 -9.55 22.32 14.43
N GLY A 282 -9.73 22.72 13.16
CA GLY A 282 -9.95 24.11 12.76
C GLY A 282 -8.72 25.01 12.80
N HIS A 283 -7.51 24.45 12.95
CA HIS A 283 -6.27 25.22 12.86
C HIS A 283 -6.08 25.85 11.46
N ALA A 284 -5.46 27.03 11.42
CA ALA A 284 -5.26 27.79 10.18
C ALA A 284 -3.87 27.59 9.54
N GLN A 285 -2.90 27.03 10.29
CA GLN A 285 -1.56 26.74 9.76
C GLN A 285 -1.58 25.51 8.83
N ASP A 286 -0.50 25.29 8.09
CA ASP A 286 -0.29 24.05 7.34
C ASP A 286 -0.42 22.81 8.23
N HIS A 287 -0.92 21.73 7.66
CA HIS A 287 -1.11 20.48 8.38
C HIS A 287 0.23 19.84 8.73
N ASP A 288 0.34 19.22 9.92
CA ASP A 288 1.59 18.64 10.40
C ASP A 288 1.36 17.25 10.99
N THR A 289 2.22 16.30 10.64
CA THR A 289 2.13 14.92 11.12
C THR A 289 3.48 14.21 11.09
N LYS A 290 3.59 13.13 11.86
CA LYS A 290 4.73 12.20 11.78
C LYS A 290 4.50 11.24 10.64
N HIS A 291 4.80 11.69 9.42
CA HIS A 291 4.52 10.94 8.20
C HIS A 291 4.97 9.47 8.25
N GLY A 292 4.21 8.60 7.57
CA GLY A 292 4.45 7.16 7.51
C GLY A 292 4.86 6.67 6.12
N ASN A 293 4.61 5.39 5.87
CA ASN A 293 4.81 4.76 4.57
C ASN A 293 3.90 5.38 3.50
N MET A 294 4.40 5.57 2.29
CA MET A 294 3.67 6.17 1.16
C MET A 294 2.71 5.13 0.53
N THR A 295 1.66 4.77 1.25
CA THR A 295 0.70 3.72 0.84
C THR A 295 -0.12 4.09 -0.39
N GLN A 296 -0.29 5.39 -0.64
CA GLN A 296 -1.05 5.93 -1.76
C GLN A 296 -0.20 6.31 -2.97
N THR A 297 1.04 5.84 -3.06
CA THR A 297 1.91 6.16 -4.20
C THR A 297 2.31 4.95 -5.02
N GLU A 298 2.67 5.21 -6.27
CA GLU A 298 3.22 4.28 -7.24
C GLU A 298 4.42 4.92 -7.94
N PHE A 299 5.40 4.11 -8.33
CA PHE A 299 6.57 4.60 -9.04
C PHE A 299 6.21 5.01 -10.46
N THR A 300 6.82 6.10 -10.89
CA THR A 300 6.70 6.69 -12.22
C THR A 300 8.09 7.07 -12.70
N GLY A 301 8.31 7.01 -14.00
CA GLY A 301 9.61 7.33 -14.58
C GLY A 301 9.56 7.36 -16.08
N GLU A 302 10.55 8.02 -16.68
CA GLU A 302 10.75 7.99 -18.13
C GLU A 302 11.10 6.56 -18.58
N ASP A 303 11.86 5.83 -17.78
CA ASP A 303 12.12 4.40 -17.94
C ASP A 303 11.03 3.54 -17.31
N ASN A 304 10.60 2.51 -18.04
CA ASN A 304 9.62 1.57 -17.54
C ASN A 304 10.20 0.63 -16.47
N GLU A 305 11.50 0.30 -16.50
CA GLU A 305 12.18 -0.54 -15.50
C GLU A 305 13.42 0.20 -14.97
N PHE A 306 13.67 0.16 -13.66
CA PHE A 306 14.74 0.89 -12.99
C PHE A 306 15.17 0.22 -11.69
N GLU A 307 16.28 0.67 -11.10
CA GLU A 307 16.74 0.22 -9.78
C GLU A 307 16.51 1.30 -8.73
N TYR A 308 15.89 0.94 -7.61
CA TYR A 308 15.68 1.81 -6.46
C TYR A 308 16.04 1.08 -5.17
N ALA A 309 16.94 1.67 -4.36
CA ALA A 309 17.41 1.08 -3.10
C ALA A 309 17.91 -0.38 -3.22
N GLY A 310 18.54 -0.73 -4.35
CA GLY A 310 19.03 -2.09 -4.62
C GLY A 310 17.99 -3.08 -5.17
N TYR A 311 16.76 -2.61 -5.42
CA TYR A 311 15.67 -3.43 -5.96
C TYR A 311 15.35 -3.02 -7.40
N LYS A 312 15.23 -4.01 -8.28
CA LYS A 312 14.69 -3.81 -9.63
C LYS A 312 13.17 -3.63 -9.53
N LEU A 313 12.69 -2.51 -10.03
CA LEU A 313 11.28 -2.13 -10.03
C LEU A 313 10.87 -1.66 -11.42
N ARG A 314 9.58 -1.47 -11.62
CA ARG A 314 9.03 -0.89 -12.83
C ARG A 314 7.97 0.16 -12.53
N ALA A 315 7.66 1.00 -13.52
CA ALA A 315 6.59 1.97 -13.42
C ALA A 315 5.27 1.27 -13.04
N GLY A 316 4.56 1.82 -12.05
CA GLY A 316 3.39 1.23 -11.40
C GLY A 316 3.67 0.40 -10.14
N ASP A 317 4.93 0.10 -9.80
CA ASP A 317 5.25 -0.53 -8.51
C ASP A 317 4.83 0.37 -7.34
N GLN A 318 4.38 -0.21 -6.22
CA GLN A 318 3.86 0.57 -5.10
C GLN A 318 4.97 1.17 -4.23
N GLY A 319 4.81 2.42 -3.79
CA GLY A 319 5.70 3.09 -2.84
C GLY A 319 5.50 2.67 -1.37
N ILE A 320 4.76 1.60 -1.09
CA ILE A 320 4.33 1.23 0.28
C ILE A 320 5.49 0.93 1.24
N PHE A 321 6.67 0.60 0.72
CA PHE A 321 7.87 0.33 1.52
C PHE A 321 8.76 1.58 1.68
N VAL A 322 8.37 2.70 1.10
CA VAL A 322 9.08 3.99 1.16
C VAL A 322 8.44 4.88 2.22
N LEU A 323 9.26 5.55 3.03
CA LEU A 323 8.81 6.49 4.05
C LEU A 323 8.72 7.90 3.48
N CYS A 324 7.57 8.56 3.65
CA CYS A 324 7.26 9.87 3.08
C CYS A 324 8.22 10.98 3.54
N ASN A 325 8.75 10.87 4.76
CA ASN A 325 9.72 11.80 5.34
C ASN A 325 11.19 11.43 5.09
N LEU A 326 11.48 10.34 4.39
CA LEU A 326 12.85 9.93 4.04
C LEU A 326 13.08 9.87 2.53
N PHE A 327 12.04 9.64 1.73
CA PHE A 327 12.14 9.52 0.28
C PHE A 327 12.98 10.62 -0.38
N CYS A 328 12.67 11.89 -0.10
CA CYS A 328 13.38 13.02 -0.74
C CYS A 328 14.81 13.14 -0.22
N LYS A 329 15.05 12.77 1.04
CA LYS A 329 16.37 12.78 1.65
C LYS A 329 17.29 11.73 1.04
N ASP A 330 16.76 10.53 0.81
CA ASP A 330 17.50 9.43 0.21
C ASP A 330 17.84 9.70 -1.27
N LEU A 331 16.98 10.46 -1.97
CA LEU A 331 17.24 10.93 -3.33
C LEU A 331 18.27 12.08 -3.41
N GLY A 332 18.34 12.93 -2.39
CA GLY A 332 19.15 14.15 -2.44
C GLY A 332 18.50 15.20 -3.35
N ARG A 333 19.22 15.75 -4.32
CA ARG A 333 18.63 16.70 -5.29
C ARG A 333 17.73 15.93 -6.27
N HIS A 334 16.48 16.35 -6.42
CA HIS A 334 15.47 15.62 -7.21
C HIS A 334 14.37 16.57 -7.72
N ARG A 335 13.63 16.06 -8.71
CA ARG A 335 12.35 16.62 -9.16
C ARG A 335 11.23 15.63 -8.82
N HIS A 336 10.05 16.14 -8.47
CA HIS A 336 8.86 15.31 -8.34
C HIS A 336 8.14 15.20 -9.68
N ILE A 337 7.36 14.14 -9.87
CA ILE A 337 6.40 14.02 -10.96
C ILE A 337 5.02 14.03 -10.35
N ASP A 338 4.13 14.90 -10.83
CA ASP A 338 2.75 14.99 -10.38
C ASP A 338 1.80 15.21 -11.56
N TYR A 339 0.51 14.92 -11.37
CA TYR A 339 -0.50 15.19 -12.39
C TYR A 339 -0.70 16.70 -12.59
N CYS A 340 -0.94 17.07 -13.84
CA CYS A 340 -1.40 18.39 -14.23
C CYS A 340 -2.67 18.78 -13.45
N HIS A 341 -2.63 19.88 -12.70
CA HIS A 341 -3.81 20.40 -11.97
C HIS A 341 -4.77 21.19 -12.86
N ASN A 342 -4.31 21.71 -14.02
CA ASN A 342 -5.15 22.48 -14.93
C ASN A 342 -4.61 22.37 -16.37
N GLU A 343 -5.45 21.99 -17.33
CA GLU A 343 -5.06 21.76 -18.74
C GLU A 343 -4.50 23.02 -19.42
N GLU A 344 -4.89 24.22 -18.97
CA GLU A 344 -4.34 25.48 -19.46
C GLU A 344 -3.03 25.89 -18.77
N ASN A 345 -2.86 25.61 -17.47
CA ASN A 345 -1.65 25.96 -16.73
C ASN A 345 -0.46 25.07 -17.09
N CYS A 346 -0.70 23.85 -17.60
CA CYS A 346 0.37 22.98 -18.11
C CYS A 346 1.08 23.52 -19.36
N LYS A 347 0.63 24.67 -19.91
CA LYS A 347 1.30 25.38 -21.00
C LYS A 347 2.30 26.44 -20.53
N PHE A 348 2.33 26.77 -19.23
CA PHE A 348 3.16 27.86 -18.69
C PHE A 348 4.22 27.32 -17.73
N GLU A 349 5.36 26.91 -18.29
CA GLU A 349 6.54 26.54 -17.51
C GLU A 349 7.03 27.72 -16.66
N ASN A 350 7.46 27.44 -15.43
CA ASN A 350 8.00 28.44 -14.50
C ASN A 350 9.06 27.82 -13.58
N GLN A 351 9.49 28.57 -12.56
CA GLN A 351 10.54 28.14 -11.62
C GLN A 351 10.16 26.91 -10.76
N ASN A 352 8.92 26.45 -10.79
CA ASN A 352 8.42 25.33 -9.99
C ASN A 352 7.76 24.22 -10.81
N ILE A 353 7.50 24.43 -12.10
CA ILE A 353 6.75 23.51 -12.96
C ILE A 353 7.40 23.45 -14.35
N GLN A 354 7.65 22.24 -14.83
CA GLN A 354 8.04 21.95 -16.21
C GLN A 354 7.20 20.80 -16.76
N HIS A 355 6.55 20.98 -17.91
CA HIS A 355 5.61 20.00 -18.43
C HIS A 355 6.32 18.77 -19.04
N ILE A 356 5.73 17.58 -18.89
CA ILE A 356 6.22 16.35 -19.50
C ILE A 356 5.40 16.06 -20.75
N HIS A 357 6.01 16.25 -21.92
CA HIS A 357 5.35 16.00 -23.21
C HIS A 357 5.24 14.52 -23.58
N GLU A 358 6.07 13.66 -22.97
CA GLU A 358 6.08 12.22 -23.21
C GLU A 358 4.97 11.50 -22.45
N LYS A 359 4.52 10.36 -22.99
CA LYS A 359 3.50 9.51 -22.35
C LYS A 359 4.12 8.67 -21.23
N VAL A 360 4.24 9.27 -20.05
CA VAL A 360 4.85 8.64 -18.87
C VAL A 360 3.85 7.74 -18.12
N SER A 361 4.25 6.50 -17.85
CA SER A 361 3.50 5.57 -16.99
C SER A 361 3.73 5.88 -15.51
N PRO A 362 2.74 5.65 -14.63
CA PRO A 362 1.43 5.04 -14.86
C PRO A 362 0.40 6.04 -15.43
N ASN A 363 -0.66 5.52 -16.05
CA ASN A 363 -1.71 6.31 -16.75
C ASN A 363 -1.15 7.26 -17.81
N PRO A 364 -0.64 6.73 -18.95
CA PRO A 364 0.08 7.53 -19.95
C PRO A 364 -0.75 8.61 -20.65
N ASP A 365 -2.09 8.49 -20.60
CA ASP A 365 -3.00 9.47 -21.22
C ASP A 365 -3.35 10.64 -20.28
N LYS A 366 -2.96 10.57 -19.00
CA LYS A 366 -3.17 11.66 -18.03
C LYS A 366 -1.89 12.51 -17.99
N PRO A 367 -1.97 13.82 -18.34
CA PRO A 367 -0.79 14.69 -18.45
C PRO A 367 -0.12 14.92 -17.09
N LYS A 368 1.21 15.04 -17.10
CA LYS A 368 2.06 15.15 -15.91
C LYS A 368 3.08 16.26 -16.06
N ASP A 369 3.51 16.80 -14.92
CA ASP A 369 4.55 17.83 -14.83
C ASP A 369 5.68 17.35 -13.92
N PHE A 370 6.90 17.78 -14.22
CA PHE A 370 7.94 17.90 -13.21
C PHE A 370 7.61 19.08 -12.29
N VAL A 371 7.64 18.83 -10.98
CA VAL A 371 7.32 19.81 -9.95
C VAL A 371 8.47 19.95 -8.96
N SER A 372 8.70 21.17 -8.50
CA SER A 372 9.71 21.46 -7.48
C SER A 372 9.29 20.89 -6.13
N HIS A 373 10.26 20.59 -5.27
CA HIS A 373 10.00 20.09 -3.91
C HIS A 373 9.07 21.01 -3.11
N LYS A 374 9.29 22.32 -3.21
CA LYS A 374 8.47 23.33 -2.55
C LYS A 374 7.01 23.25 -3.01
N LEU A 375 6.78 23.28 -4.33
CA LEU A 375 5.42 23.24 -4.87
C LEU A 375 4.74 21.89 -4.59
N TYR A 376 5.49 20.80 -4.59
CA TYR A 376 5.00 19.48 -4.23
C TYR A 376 4.38 19.46 -2.82
N TRP A 377 5.05 20.04 -1.81
CA TRP A 377 4.51 20.15 -0.46
C TRP A 377 3.40 21.21 -0.35
N GLU A 378 3.52 22.36 -1.01
CA GLU A 378 2.45 23.38 -1.05
C GLU A 378 1.13 22.79 -1.56
N ARG A 379 1.18 21.94 -2.59
CA ARG A 379 -0.01 21.24 -3.13
C ARG A 379 -0.66 20.30 -2.12
N THR A 380 0.10 19.75 -1.19
CA THR A 380 -0.43 18.83 -0.17
C THR A 380 -1.16 19.54 0.95
N GLY A 381 -0.88 20.82 1.18
CA GLY A 381 -1.30 21.56 2.38
C GLY A 381 -0.64 21.07 3.67
N PHE A 382 0.32 20.16 3.60
CA PHE A 382 1.13 19.71 4.73
C PHE A 382 2.47 20.44 4.76
N LYS A 383 2.93 20.68 5.98
CA LYS A 383 4.26 21.21 6.26
C LYS A 383 5.33 20.26 5.74
N ASP A 384 6.30 20.82 5.06
CA ASP A 384 7.50 20.11 4.61
C ASP A 384 8.26 19.53 5.84
N PRO A 385 8.44 18.19 5.92
CA PRO A 385 9.04 17.53 7.07
C PRO A 385 10.58 17.55 7.06
N TYR A 386 11.20 18.05 6.00
CA TYR A 386 12.65 18.07 5.82
C TYR A 386 13.28 19.29 6.50
N THR A 387 14.60 19.23 6.76
CA THR A 387 15.29 20.35 7.41
C THR A 387 15.45 21.53 6.44
N ALA A 388 15.62 22.74 6.96
CA ALA A 388 15.87 23.92 6.10
C ALA A 388 17.11 23.75 5.20
N GLN A 389 18.11 22.98 5.65
CA GLN A 389 19.29 22.64 4.84
C GLN A 389 18.94 21.70 3.68
N ASP A 390 18.16 20.64 3.96
CA ASP A 390 17.69 19.70 2.92
C ASP A 390 16.83 20.45 1.88
N GLN A 391 15.88 21.26 2.34
CA GLN A 391 15.02 22.08 1.49
C GLN A 391 15.83 23.00 0.59
N GLN A 392 16.90 23.63 1.10
CA GLN A 392 17.78 24.47 0.29
C GLN A 392 18.51 23.65 -0.78
N GLU A 393 18.95 22.43 -0.49
CA GLU A 393 19.55 21.56 -1.50
C GLU A 393 18.53 21.10 -2.55
N PHE A 394 17.27 20.84 -2.16
CA PHE A 394 16.20 20.45 -3.08
C PHE A 394 15.77 21.57 -4.04
N THR A 395 16.09 22.84 -3.73
CA THR A 395 15.88 23.95 -4.67
C THR A 395 16.90 23.98 -5.80
N LYS A 396 18.00 23.21 -5.70
CA LYS A 396 19.07 23.18 -6.69
C LYS A 396 18.87 22.06 -7.69
N CYS A 397 19.42 22.25 -8.88
CA CYS A 397 19.35 21.29 -9.98
C CYS A 397 19.89 19.92 -9.58
N ASP A 398 19.12 18.89 -9.96
CA ASP A 398 19.34 17.47 -9.72
C ASP A 398 20.36 16.85 -10.70
N HIS A 399 20.89 17.65 -11.62
CA HIS A 399 21.88 17.19 -12.59
C HIS A 399 23.23 16.92 -11.91
N GLU A 400 23.62 15.65 -11.87
CA GLU A 400 24.89 15.17 -11.31
C GLU A 400 26.02 15.29 -12.36
N CYS A 401 27.21 15.65 -11.89
CA CYS A 401 28.42 15.72 -12.72
C CYS A 401 28.80 14.30 -13.17
N PRO A 402 29.07 14.06 -14.46
CA PRO A 402 29.34 12.71 -14.97
C PRO A 402 30.75 12.18 -14.67
N ASP A 403 31.60 12.92 -13.94
CA ASP A 403 32.95 12.44 -13.58
C ASP A 403 32.88 11.22 -12.65
N GLU A 404 33.54 10.12 -13.02
CA GLU A 404 33.64 8.92 -12.18
C GLU A 404 34.24 9.18 -10.79
N LYS A 405 35.05 10.25 -10.63
CA LYS A 405 35.56 10.68 -9.33
C LYS A 405 34.45 11.02 -8.34
N HIS A 406 33.25 11.36 -8.81
CA HIS A 406 32.10 11.72 -7.98
C HIS A 406 31.15 10.55 -7.67
N HIS A 407 31.37 9.38 -8.26
CA HIS A 407 30.48 8.21 -8.12
C HIS A 407 31.02 7.10 -7.18
N LYS A 408 32.10 7.36 -6.44
CA LYS A 408 32.62 6.42 -5.42
C LYS A 408 31.85 6.60 -4.10
N PRO A 409 31.54 5.53 -3.35
CA PRO A 409 30.75 5.60 -2.10
C PRO A 409 31.34 6.50 -1.00
N GLU A 410 32.65 6.75 -1.06
CA GLU A 410 33.40 7.53 -0.06
C GLU A 410 33.64 9.00 -0.49
N LEU A 411 33.17 9.42 -1.68
CA LEU A 411 33.41 10.75 -2.23
C LEU A 411 32.12 11.54 -2.41
N THR A 412 32.21 12.86 -2.22
CA THR A 412 31.09 13.79 -2.43
C THR A 412 30.72 13.84 -3.91
N LYS A 413 29.47 13.47 -4.21
CA LYS A 413 28.81 13.75 -5.49
C LYS A 413 28.92 15.24 -5.83
N SER A 414 29.10 15.57 -7.11
CA SER A 414 29.07 16.95 -7.58
C SER A 414 27.80 17.19 -8.40
N PHE A 415 27.10 18.28 -8.15
CA PHE A 415 25.83 18.61 -8.80
C PHE A 415 25.86 20.02 -9.39
N CYS A 416 24.92 20.30 -10.28
CA CYS A 416 24.71 21.62 -10.84
C CYS A 416 24.35 22.67 -9.76
N GLU A 417 25.05 23.79 -9.71
CA GLU A 417 24.87 24.84 -8.69
C GLU A 417 23.69 25.80 -8.96
N LEU A 418 22.98 25.59 -10.06
CA LEU A 418 21.84 26.42 -10.45
C LEU A 418 20.55 25.95 -9.78
N GLN A 419 19.51 26.78 -9.87
CA GLN A 419 18.16 26.47 -9.40
C GLN A 419 17.58 25.25 -10.14
N LEU A 420 16.69 24.49 -9.51
CA LEU A 420 16.16 23.22 -10.02
C LEU A 420 15.70 23.30 -11.47
N PHE A 421 14.79 24.24 -11.76
CA PHE A 421 14.39 24.59 -13.11
C PHE A 421 15.09 25.90 -13.49
N HIS A 422 16.18 25.77 -14.24
CA HIS A 422 16.93 26.91 -14.76
C HIS A 422 16.99 26.85 -16.27
N ALA A 423 17.04 28.03 -16.90
CA ALA A 423 17.46 28.12 -18.28
C ALA A 423 18.94 27.73 -18.36
N PRO A 424 19.37 27.01 -19.41
CA PRO A 424 20.78 26.71 -19.62
C PRO A 424 21.65 27.98 -19.60
N LEU A 425 22.75 27.96 -18.84
CA LEU A 425 23.75 29.04 -18.89
C LEU A 425 24.49 29.04 -20.24
N ASP A 426 24.88 30.22 -20.71
CA ASP A 426 25.78 30.35 -21.87
C ASP A 426 27.16 29.77 -21.52
N LEU A 427 27.71 28.91 -22.38
CA LEU A 427 29.06 28.33 -22.27
C LEU A 427 30.19 29.37 -22.13
N ARG A 428 29.95 30.61 -22.59
CA ARG A 428 30.91 31.72 -22.47
C ARG A 428 30.86 32.39 -21.10
N SER A 429 29.87 32.07 -20.27
CA SER A 429 29.77 32.59 -18.90
C SER A 429 30.88 31.97 -18.05
N LYS A 430 31.72 32.82 -17.47
CA LYS A 430 32.80 32.38 -16.59
C LYS A 430 32.20 31.93 -15.26
N PRO A 431 32.61 30.77 -14.71
CA PRO A 431 32.20 30.36 -13.37
C PRO A 431 32.60 31.45 -12.35
N PRO A 432 31.77 31.72 -11.32
CA PRO A 432 31.98 32.81 -10.36
C PRO A 432 33.32 32.80 -9.60
N LYS A 433 34.11 31.71 -9.66
CA LYS A 433 35.32 31.50 -8.87
C LYS A 433 36.59 31.18 -9.65
N ASN A 434 36.60 31.25 -10.99
CA ASN A 434 37.70 30.71 -11.84
C ASN A 434 38.03 29.21 -11.59
N CYS A 435 37.24 28.50 -10.79
CA CYS A 435 37.19 27.05 -10.70
C CYS A 435 35.76 26.59 -11.03
N GLY A 436 35.62 25.43 -11.66
CA GLY A 436 34.34 24.95 -12.18
C GLY A 436 34.23 24.99 -13.71
N TYR A 437 33.13 24.47 -14.24
CA TYR A 437 32.78 24.53 -15.66
C TYR A 437 31.27 24.63 -15.85
N VAL A 438 30.84 25.16 -17.00
CA VAL A 438 29.45 25.07 -17.45
C VAL A 438 29.38 23.92 -18.45
N SER A 439 28.56 22.92 -18.17
CA SER A 439 28.28 21.82 -19.08
C SER A 439 27.53 22.31 -20.32
N LEU A 440 27.45 21.46 -21.32
CA LEU A 440 26.93 21.82 -22.64
C LEU A 440 25.42 22.06 -22.68
N ASP A 441 24.69 21.43 -21.76
CA ASP A 441 23.27 21.68 -21.46
C ASP A 441 23.08 22.82 -20.44
N GLY A 442 24.14 23.58 -20.15
CA GLY A 442 24.10 24.81 -19.38
C GLY A 442 23.99 24.62 -17.86
N HIS A 443 24.34 23.43 -17.35
CA HIS A 443 24.49 23.19 -15.91
C HIS A 443 25.86 23.66 -15.41
N GLN A 444 25.91 24.27 -14.23
CA GLN A 444 27.16 24.81 -13.69
C GLN A 444 27.72 23.90 -12.60
N PHE A 445 28.96 23.45 -12.74
CA PHE A 445 29.63 22.63 -11.74
C PHE A 445 30.83 23.36 -11.15
N ASN A 446 31.13 23.08 -9.88
CA ASN A 446 32.29 23.61 -9.17
C ASN A 446 33.54 22.71 -9.26
N CYS A 447 33.45 21.55 -9.91
CA CYS A 447 34.55 20.61 -10.12
C CYS A 447 35.28 20.86 -11.46
N GLU A 448 36.37 20.14 -11.70
CA GLU A 448 37.00 20.11 -13.04
C GLU A 448 36.02 19.55 -14.08
N ASN A 449 36.12 19.99 -15.33
CA ASN A 449 35.27 19.50 -16.41
C ASN A 449 35.64 18.05 -16.78
N PRO A 450 34.74 17.06 -16.58
CA PRO A 450 34.98 15.68 -16.97
C PRO A 450 34.71 15.41 -18.45
N SER A 451 34.12 16.35 -19.21
CA SER A 451 33.67 16.09 -20.58
C SER A 451 34.85 15.77 -21.51
N THR A 452 35.05 14.50 -21.86
CA THR A 452 35.82 14.11 -23.04
C THR A 452 34.87 13.96 -24.22
N ALA A 453 35.05 14.75 -25.26
CA ALA A 453 34.35 14.51 -26.54
C ALA A 453 34.97 13.27 -27.22
N PHE A 454 34.31 12.63 -28.17
CA PHE A 454 34.90 11.47 -28.84
C PHE A 454 35.42 11.82 -30.22
N HIS A 455 36.58 11.28 -30.58
CA HIS A 455 36.95 11.08 -31.97
C HIS A 455 36.55 9.65 -32.34
N ILE A 456 35.44 9.52 -33.07
CA ILE A 456 34.81 8.25 -33.45
C ILE A 456 35.29 7.85 -34.84
N ILE A 457 35.99 6.74 -34.93
CA ILE A 457 36.55 6.25 -36.20
C ILE A 457 35.84 4.96 -36.58
N PHE A 458 34.98 5.04 -37.59
CA PHE A 458 34.38 3.86 -38.20
C PHE A 458 35.39 3.23 -39.15
N VAL A 459 35.71 1.95 -38.92
CA VAL A 459 36.63 1.18 -39.77
C VAL A 459 35.85 0.02 -40.36
N ILE A 460 35.45 0.15 -41.62
CA ILE A 460 34.44 -0.72 -42.24
C ILE A 460 35.05 -1.52 -43.38
N ASP A 461 34.90 -2.84 -43.27
CA ASP A 461 35.24 -3.74 -44.35
C ASP A 461 34.32 -3.50 -45.56
N ARG A 462 34.92 -3.33 -46.73
CA ARG A 462 34.23 -3.28 -48.03
C ARG A 462 34.75 -4.33 -48.99
N SER A 463 35.27 -5.43 -48.47
CA SER A 463 35.67 -6.60 -49.23
C SER A 463 34.52 -7.18 -50.06
N LYS A 464 34.83 -8.10 -50.96
CA LYS A 464 33.87 -8.62 -51.94
C LYS A 464 32.73 -9.38 -51.26
N SER A 465 32.97 -9.99 -50.11
CA SER A 465 31.97 -10.70 -49.31
C SER A 465 30.90 -9.77 -48.73
N MET A 466 31.22 -8.49 -48.53
CA MET A 466 30.24 -7.46 -48.14
C MET A 466 29.25 -7.10 -49.27
N LYS A 467 29.40 -7.70 -50.46
CA LYS A 467 28.42 -7.60 -51.57
C LYS A 467 27.26 -8.57 -51.39
N ASN A 468 27.36 -9.54 -50.48
CA ASN A 468 26.33 -10.57 -50.33
C ASN A 468 24.97 -9.96 -49.99
N ASN A 469 23.93 -10.53 -50.57
CA ASN A 469 22.53 -10.09 -50.43
C ASN A 469 21.79 -10.87 -49.33
N ASP A 470 22.51 -11.61 -48.49
CA ASP A 470 21.95 -12.35 -47.35
C ASP A 470 21.55 -11.43 -46.21
N LYS A 471 22.16 -10.24 -46.16
CA LYS A 471 21.74 -9.12 -45.32
C LYS A 471 21.50 -7.89 -46.17
N LYS A 472 20.50 -7.08 -45.85
CA LYS A 472 20.06 -5.90 -46.59
C LYS A 472 19.60 -4.80 -45.64
N PRO A 473 19.65 -3.53 -46.07
CA PRO A 473 19.05 -2.44 -45.30
C PRO A 473 17.59 -2.75 -44.91
N ILE A 474 17.19 -2.39 -43.70
CA ILE A 474 15.82 -2.55 -43.18
C ILE A 474 14.89 -1.60 -43.92
N SER A 475 13.74 -2.11 -44.39
CA SER A 475 12.79 -1.40 -45.26
C SER A 475 12.15 -0.16 -44.65
N ASP A 476 11.99 -0.17 -43.32
CA ASP A 476 11.16 0.80 -42.60
C ASP A 476 11.96 2.06 -42.19
N HIS A 477 13.23 2.13 -42.56
CA HIS A 477 14.12 3.23 -42.21
C HIS A 477 14.08 4.38 -43.24
N PRO A 478 14.15 5.67 -42.83
CA PRO A 478 14.04 6.82 -43.75
C PRO A 478 14.98 6.80 -44.97
N ILE A 479 16.21 6.30 -44.79
CA ILE A 479 17.24 6.25 -45.84
C ILE A 479 17.23 4.94 -46.67
N TYR A 480 16.27 4.04 -46.42
CA TYR A 480 16.19 2.75 -47.11
C TYR A 480 16.12 2.89 -48.63
N ASN A 481 15.29 3.83 -49.12
CA ASN A 481 15.11 4.05 -50.55
C ASN A 481 16.39 4.54 -51.26
N ASP A 482 17.27 5.24 -50.53
CA ASP A 482 18.55 5.69 -51.09
C ASP A 482 19.58 4.58 -51.11
N LEU A 483 19.59 3.73 -50.09
CA LEU A 483 20.44 2.53 -50.05
C LEU A 483 20.01 1.50 -51.08
N LYS A 484 18.71 1.22 -51.23
CA LYS A 484 18.17 0.18 -52.12
C LYS A 484 18.61 0.32 -53.57
N LYS A 485 18.86 1.54 -54.06
CA LYS A 485 19.21 1.83 -55.46
C LYS A 485 20.54 1.20 -55.89
N LYS A 486 21.55 1.18 -55.01
CA LYS A 486 22.92 0.74 -55.34
C LYS A 486 23.56 -0.19 -54.30
N HIS A 487 23.02 -0.19 -53.07
CA HIS A 487 23.58 -0.85 -51.90
C HIS A 487 22.51 -1.71 -51.20
N ASN A 488 21.77 -2.53 -51.96
CA ASN A 488 20.78 -3.46 -51.38
C ASN A 488 21.41 -4.80 -50.94
N ASN A 489 22.40 -4.71 -50.06
CA ASN A 489 23.30 -5.81 -49.64
C ASN A 489 23.92 -5.52 -48.26
N ARG A 490 24.84 -6.37 -47.79
CA ARG A 490 25.52 -6.23 -46.48
C ARG A 490 26.13 -4.84 -46.29
N ILE A 491 26.89 -4.32 -47.26
CA ILE A 491 27.51 -2.98 -47.12
C ILE A 491 26.45 -1.87 -46.95
N GLY A 492 25.29 -2.00 -47.59
CA GLY A 492 24.18 -1.08 -47.37
C GLY A 492 23.57 -1.16 -45.98
N ALA A 493 23.45 -2.37 -45.42
CA ALA A 493 22.99 -2.55 -44.04
C ALA A 493 23.97 -1.91 -43.03
N VAL A 494 25.27 -2.01 -43.31
CA VAL A 494 26.31 -1.33 -42.51
C VAL A 494 26.20 0.19 -42.63
N TYR A 495 26.05 0.72 -43.85
CA TYR A 495 25.84 2.16 -44.04
C TYR A 495 24.58 2.67 -43.33
N GLN A 496 23.53 1.85 -43.29
CA GLN A 496 22.34 2.15 -42.50
C GLN A 496 22.64 2.21 -41.00
N ALA A 497 23.40 1.25 -40.46
CA ALA A 497 23.76 1.22 -39.04
C ALA A 497 24.66 2.39 -38.62
N VAL A 498 25.63 2.77 -39.45
CA VAL A 498 26.49 3.95 -39.20
C VAL A 498 25.67 5.23 -39.23
N TYR A 499 24.78 5.39 -40.21
CA TYR A 499 23.86 6.53 -40.26
C TYR A 499 22.96 6.57 -39.03
N TYR A 500 22.39 5.43 -38.63
CA TYR A 500 21.55 5.34 -37.44
C TYR A 500 22.34 5.67 -36.17
N PHE A 501 23.60 5.23 -36.04
CA PHE A 501 24.45 5.63 -34.92
C PHE A 501 24.66 7.13 -34.87
N MET A 502 25.01 7.76 -36.00
CA MET A 502 25.20 9.21 -36.06
C MET A 502 23.90 9.95 -35.71
N GLU A 503 22.75 9.48 -36.23
CA GLU A 503 21.44 10.02 -35.89
C GLU A 503 21.09 9.80 -34.42
N SER A 504 21.38 8.64 -33.82
CA SER A 504 21.15 8.38 -32.39
C SER A 504 22.02 9.28 -31.51
N ARG A 505 23.27 9.57 -31.91
CA ARG A 505 24.13 10.58 -31.27
C ARG A 505 23.51 11.98 -31.41
N ILE A 506 22.94 12.33 -32.56
CA ILE A 506 22.27 13.62 -32.79
C ILE A 506 20.88 13.71 -32.14
N ASN A 507 20.16 12.60 -31.97
CA ASN A 507 18.81 12.59 -31.42
C ASN A 507 18.84 12.51 -29.90
N SER A 508 19.78 11.77 -29.32
CA SER A 508 20.14 11.92 -27.90
C SER A 508 20.49 13.39 -27.60
N ALA A 509 21.06 14.09 -28.57
CA ALA A 509 21.36 15.52 -28.55
C ALA A 509 20.16 16.49 -28.75
N LYS A 510 19.02 16.05 -29.29
CA LYS A 510 17.90 16.92 -29.72
C LYS A 510 16.66 16.88 -28.82
N VAL A 511 16.69 16.18 -27.68
CA VAL A 511 15.54 16.06 -26.77
C VAL A 511 15.11 17.40 -26.11
N LYS A 512 15.77 18.54 -26.41
CA LYS A 512 15.21 19.89 -26.18
C LYS A 512 15.49 20.84 -27.36
N PRO A 513 14.55 21.73 -27.77
CA PRO A 513 14.55 22.32 -29.12
C PRO A 513 15.54 23.47 -29.36
N ASN A 514 16.50 23.79 -28.48
CA ASN A 514 17.26 25.05 -28.62
C ASN A 514 18.73 25.08 -28.16
N GLN A 515 19.45 23.95 -28.06
CA GLN A 515 20.92 24.00 -27.84
C GLN A 515 21.69 22.86 -28.52
N VAL A 516 22.94 23.17 -28.91
CA VAL A 516 23.90 22.32 -29.62
C VAL A 516 24.57 21.36 -28.62
N SER A 517 24.39 20.05 -28.84
CA SER A 517 24.81 18.97 -27.94
C SER A 517 26.30 18.58 -28.01
N LEU A 518 26.77 17.82 -27.00
CA LEU A 518 28.02 17.05 -26.97
C LEU A 518 28.30 16.24 -28.25
N ALA A 519 27.26 15.68 -28.89
CA ALA A 519 27.40 15.00 -30.18
C ALA A 519 27.89 15.92 -31.32
N MET A 520 27.77 17.24 -31.17
CA MET A 520 28.33 18.22 -32.11
C MET A 520 29.79 18.59 -31.80
N ARG A 521 30.36 18.12 -30.69
CA ARG A 521 31.82 18.14 -30.44
C ARG A 521 32.50 16.82 -30.79
N ASP A 522 31.73 15.73 -30.87
CA ASP A 522 32.21 14.50 -31.45
C ASP A 522 32.62 14.76 -32.89
N THR A 523 33.73 14.15 -33.27
CA THR A 523 34.15 14.12 -34.66
C THR A 523 34.12 12.68 -35.15
N VAL A 524 33.60 12.50 -36.35
CA VAL A 524 33.54 11.21 -37.03
C VAL A 524 34.53 11.16 -38.18
N SER A 525 35.22 10.03 -38.25
CA SER A 525 36.06 9.63 -39.37
C SER A 525 35.55 8.30 -39.89
N LEU A 526 35.62 8.09 -41.21
CA LEU A 526 35.28 6.82 -41.82
C LEU A 526 36.48 6.32 -42.63
N ILE A 527 36.87 5.09 -42.33
CA ILE A 527 37.85 4.31 -43.05
C ILE A 527 37.10 3.17 -43.70
N LEU A 528 37.22 3.04 -45.01
CA LEU A 528 36.75 1.89 -45.76
C LEU A 528 37.96 1.10 -46.25
N PHE A 529 38.04 -0.18 -45.93
CA PHE A 529 39.22 -0.99 -46.27
C PHE A 529 38.89 -2.26 -47.05
N HIS A 530 39.83 -2.66 -47.89
CA HIS A 530 39.90 -3.97 -48.53
C HIS A 530 41.38 -4.38 -48.54
N LYS A 531 42.00 -4.49 -49.72
CA LYS A 531 43.47 -4.50 -49.93
C LYS A 531 44.12 -3.12 -49.89
N GLU A 532 43.31 -2.07 -49.99
CA GLU A 532 43.72 -0.68 -49.90
C GLU A 532 42.75 0.02 -48.95
N VAL A 533 43.14 1.20 -48.47
CA VAL A 533 42.34 2.01 -47.56
C VAL A 533 41.86 3.26 -48.29
N ILE A 534 40.59 3.59 -48.09
CA ILE A 534 39.96 4.82 -48.56
C ILE A 534 39.37 5.50 -47.34
N ILE A 535 39.53 6.82 -47.24
CA ILE A 535 38.98 7.63 -46.14
C ILE A 535 37.95 8.59 -46.76
N PRO A 536 36.66 8.21 -46.83
CA PRO A 536 35.64 9.06 -47.45
C PRO A 536 35.48 10.40 -46.73
N PHE A 537 35.64 10.41 -45.40
CA PHE A 537 35.67 11.62 -44.60
C PHE A 537 36.51 11.43 -43.34
N LYS A 538 37.11 12.53 -42.87
CA LYS A 538 37.99 12.59 -41.71
C LYS A 538 37.61 13.75 -40.81
N ASN A 539 37.60 13.49 -39.50
CA ASN A 539 37.38 14.45 -38.42
C ASN A 539 36.20 15.42 -38.68
N ARG A 540 35.07 14.91 -39.18
CA ARG A 540 33.87 15.71 -39.48
C ARG A 540 32.99 15.84 -38.26
N ASP A 541 32.36 16.98 -38.05
CA ASP A 541 31.28 17.10 -37.07
C ASP A 541 30.01 16.37 -37.54
N LEU A 542 29.05 16.23 -36.63
CA LEU A 542 27.77 15.55 -36.89
C LEU A 542 26.65 16.52 -37.32
N THR A 543 26.99 17.67 -37.95
CA THR A 543 25.97 18.67 -38.31
C THR A 543 25.13 18.29 -39.53
N ASP A 544 25.68 17.56 -40.49
CA ASP A 544 24.99 17.12 -41.73
C ASP A 544 25.22 15.63 -42.02
N THR A 545 24.46 14.76 -41.35
CA THR A 545 24.53 13.30 -41.56
C THR A 545 24.08 12.85 -42.94
N LYS A 546 23.28 13.66 -43.64
CA LYS A 546 22.84 13.35 -45.01
C LYS A 546 23.97 13.55 -46.02
N ASP A 547 24.79 14.57 -45.86
CA ASP A 547 26.01 14.74 -46.66
C ASP A 547 26.97 13.56 -46.43
N LEU A 548 27.21 13.20 -45.16
CA LEU A 548 28.05 12.05 -44.81
C LEU A 548 27.52 10.75 -45.44
N LEU A 549 26.21 10.52 -45.39
CA LEU A 549 25.57 9.39 -46.08
C LEU A 549 25.81 9.46 -47.59
N HIS A 550 25.64 10.61 -48.23
CA HIS A 550 25.86 10.76 -49.67
C HIS A 550 27.31 10.46 -50.07
N ILE A 551 28.27 10.86 -49.24
CA ILE A 551 29.69 10.50 -49.39
C ILE A 551 29.85 8.97 -49.32
N MET A 552 29.28 8.31 -48.31
CA MET A 552 29.33 6.85 -48.16
C MET A 552 28.77 6.12 -49.38
N LEU A 553 27.62 6.57 -49.91
CA LEU A 553 26.94 5.94 -51.05
C LEU A 553 27.75 5.95 -52.36
N LYS A 554 28.83 6.74 -52.48
CA LYS A 554 29.72 6.75 -53.66
C LYS A 554 30.63 5.52 -53.71
N HIS A 555 30.77 4.79 -52.61
CA HIS A 555 31.74 3.73 -52.46
C HIS A 555 31.08 2.34 -52.52
N ASN A 556 31.57 1.48 -53.41
CA ASN A 556 31.09 0.10 -53.59
C ASN A 556 32.08 -0.92 -53.05
N VAL A 557 31.67 -2.16 -52.82
CA VAL A 557 32.59 -3.24 -52.44
C VAL A 557 33.73 -3.48 -53.45
N SER A 558 34.89 -3.92 -52.96
CA SER A 558 36.12 -4.19 -53.72
C SER A 558 36.75 -5.53 -53.31
N LYS A 559 37.84 -5.97 -53.94
CA LYS A 559 38.43 -7.31 -53.70
C LYS A 559 39.51 -7.29 -52.60
N GLY A 560 39.43 -8.29 -51.72
CA GLY A 560 40.38 -8.61 -50.64
C GLY A 560 40.12 -7.84 -49.33
N THR A 561 40.90 -8.14 -48.29
CA THR A 561 40.68 -7.67 -46.91
C THR A 561 42.03 -7.64 -46.20
N ASP A 562 42.39 -6.53 -45.58
CA ASP A 562 43.65 -6.32 -44.86
C ASP A 562 43.39 -5.48 -43.59
N PHE A 563 43.31 -6.15 -42.44
CA PHE A 563 43.06 -5.49 -41.14
C PHE A 563 44.25 -4.65 -40.69
N ARG A 564 45.47 -5.06 -41.07
CA ARG A 564 46.70 -4.35 -40.71
C ARG A 564 46.72 -2.96 -41.31
N LEU A 565 46.44 -2.83 -42.61
CA LEU A 565 46.37 -1.52 -43.26
C LEU A 565 45.28 -0.63 -42.64
N ALA A 566 44.13 -1.21 -42.32
CA ALA A 566 43.00 -0.49 -41.72
C ALA A 566 43.33 0.06 -40.33
N ILE A 567 43.99 -0.74 -39.49
CA ILE A 567 44.40 -0.35 -38.14
C ILE A 567 45.55 0.66 -38.18
N GLN A 568 46.54 0.48 -39.06
CA GLN A 568 47.60 1.47 -39.27
C GLN A 568 47.04 2.84 -39.63
N GLU A 569 46.08 2.89 -40.56
CA GLU A 569 45.47 4.15 -40.97
C GLU A 569 44.60 4.76 -39.86
N ALA A 570 43.91 3.94 -39.07
CA ALA A 570 43.20 4.41 -37.88
C ALA A 570 44.16 5.04 -36.86
N GLY A 571 45.33 4.43 -36.66
CA GLY A 571 46.42 4.98 -35.84
C GLY A 571 46.90 6.33 -36.37
N SER A 572 47.19 6.43 -37.67
CA SER A 572 47.58 7.68 -38.32
C SER A 572 46.52 8.78 -38.18
N LEU A 573 45.24 8.44 -38.33
CA LEU A 573 44.14 9.40 -38.15
C LEU A 573 44.01 9.87 -36.70
N ILE A 574 44.24 9.00 -35.72
CA ILE A 574 44.30 9.39 -34.31
C ILE A 574 45.49 10.31 -34.09
N ASP A 575 46.64 10.02 -34.68
CA ASP A 575 47.85 10.85 -34.57
C ASP A 575 47.65 12.25 -35.18
N ASP A 576 47.06 12.34 -36.37
CA ASP A 576 46.81 13.60 -37.09
C ASP A 576 45.77 14.49 -36.40
N TYR A 577 44.79 13.88 -35.72
CA TYR A 577 43.66 14.57 -35.09
C TYR A 577 43.60 14.35 -33.57
N PHE A 578 44.75 14.08 -32.95
CA PHE A 578 44.82 13.86 -31.51
C PHE A 578 44.42 15.13 -30.76
N GLU A 579 43.33 15.04 -30.00
CA GLU A 579 42.89 16.10 -29.10
C GLU A 579 42.97 15.58 -27.66
N PRO A 580 43.79 16.16 -26.76
CA PRO A 580 43.94 15.68 -25.38
C PRO A 580 42.65 15.66 -24.56
N LYS A 581 41.63 16.41 -25.00
CA LYS A 581 40.30 16.49 -24.38
C LYS A 581 39.28 15.58 -25.08
N LYS A 582 39.73 14.75 -26.03
CA LYS A 582 38.89 13.76 -26.70
C LYS A 582 39.42 12.35 -26.47
N GLU A 583 38.50 11.45 -26.15
CA GLU A 583 38.79 10.02 -26.16
C GLU A 583 38.68 9.49 -27.59
N ASN A 584 39.56 8.55 -27.94
CA ASN A 584 39.56 7.94 -29.26
C ASN A 584 38.82 6.60 -29.19
N ILE A 585 37.83 6.42 -30.07
CA ILE A 585 37.09 5.17 -30.20
C ILE A 585 37.14 4.68 -31.65
N ILE A 586 37.52 3.42 -31.83
CA ILE A 586 37.47 2.72 -33.10
C ILE A 586 36.28 1.75 -33.08
N ILE A 587 35.38 1.88 -34.04
CA ILE A 587 34.32 0.91 -34.32
C ILE A 587 34.72 0.15 -35.58
N PHE A 588 35.28 -1.04 -35.38
CA PHE A 588 35.81 -1.90 -36.43
C PHE A 588 34.78 -2.96 -36.84
N LEU A 589 34.33 -2.92 -38.08
CA LEU A 589 33.30 -3.81 -38.60
C LEU A 589 33.83 -4.63 -39.77
N SER A 590 33.71 -5.95 -39.66
CA SER A 590 34.15 -6.88 -40.68
C SER A 590 33.34 -8.18 -40.66
N ASP A 591 33.45 -8.98 -41.72
CA ASP A 591 32.95 -10.36 -41.74
C ASP A 591 33.96 -11.38 -41.15
N GLY A 592 35.10 -10.90 -40.62
CA GLY A 592 36.08 -11.70 -39.89
C GLY A 592 37.15 -12.38 -40.75
N ARG A 593 37.14 -12.17 -42.08
CA ARG A 593 38.02 -12.91 -43.02
C ARG A 593 39.41 -12.29 -43.19
N CYS A 594 40.12 -12.08 -42.07
CA CYS A 594 41.51 -11.64 -42.05
C CYS A 594 42.16 -11.99 -40.69
N ASP A 595 43.49 -12.06 -40.67
CA ASP A 595 44.26 -12.33 -39.46
C ASP A 595 44.30 -11.09 -38.53
N THR A 596 44.47 -11.34 -37.24
CA THR A 596 44.61 -10.29 -36.21
C THR A 596 45.86 -9.45 -36.46
N PRO A 597 45.77 -8.12 -36.62
CA PRO A 597 46.93 -7.24 -36.74
C PRO A 597 47.53 -6.93 -35.35
N SER A 598 48.02 -7.96 -34.67
CA SER A 598 48.37 -7.88 -33.24
C SER A 598 49.51 -6.90 -32.95
N ASN A 599 50.50 -6.79 -33.83
CA ASN A 599 51.64 -5.87 -33.64
C ASN A 599 51.17 -4.42 -33.76
N GLU A 600 50.46 -4.10 -34.85
CA GLU A 600 50.00 -2.75 -35.14
C GLU A 600 49.00 -2.25 -34.10
N LEU A 601 48.14 -3.15 -33.61
CA LEU A 601 47.18 -2.81 -32.56
C LEU A 601 47.87 -2.52 -31.22
N ARG A 602 48.89 -3.33 -30.84
CA ARG A 602 49.71 -3.07 -29.64
C ARG A 602 50.44 -1.74 -29.75
N ASP A 603 51.06 -1.47 -30.90
CA ASP A 603 51.77 -0.23 -31.16
C ASP A 603 50.84 0.99 -30.96
N ILE A 604 49.65 0.96 -31.55
CA ILE A 604 48.69 2.07 -31.43
C ILE A 604 48.18 2.21 -30.00
N CYS A 605 47.86 1.11 -29.31
CA CYS A 605 47.40 1.13 -27.91
C CYS A 605 48.47 1.69 -26.97
N GLU A 606 49.74 1.31 -27.15
CA GLU A 606 50.88 1.82 -26.37
C GLU A 606 51.08 3.31 -26.60
N ARG A 607 51.14 3.74 -27.87
CA ARG A 607 51.33 5.15 -28.22
C ARG A 607 50.21 6.05 -27.70
N ILE A 608 48.96 5.61 -27.79
CA ILE A 608 47.80 6.41 -27.32
C ILE A 608 47.78 6.46 -25.79
N LYS A 609 48.06 5.33 -25.12
CA LYS A 609 48.18 5.26 -23.66
C LYS A 609 49.26 6.19 -23.10
N GLU A 610 50.41 6.29 -23.77
CA GLU A 610 51.48 7.25 -23.40
C GLU A 610 51.03 8.71 -23.47
N ARG A 611 50.02 9.02 -24.30
CA ARG A 611 49.42 10.36 -24.41
C ARG A 611 48.29 10.62 -23.41
N GLY A 612 48.03 9.69 -22.49
CA GLY A 612 47.13 9.88 -21.34
C GLY A 612 45.65 9.57 -21.57
N SER A 613 45.27 9.02 -22.73
CA SER A 613 43.91 8.55 -23.03
C SER A 613 44.03 7.13 -23.57
N PRO A 614 43.35 6.11 -23.05
CA PRO A 614 43.41 4.76 -23.58
C PRO A 614 42.47 4.61 -24.80
N LEU A 615 42.92 3.87 -25.83
CA LEU A 615 42.11 3.60 -27.02
C LEU A 615 40.94 2.67 -26.69
N TYR A 616 39.72 3.06 -27.04
CA TYR A 616 38.55 2.17 -27.00
C TYR A 616 38.36 1.49 -28.36
N LEU A 617 38.24 0.16 -28.37
CA LEU A 617 38.04 -0.62 -29.58
C LEU A 617 36.79 -1.50 -29.47
N TYR A 618 35.84 -1.24 -30.35
CA TYR A 618 34.65 -2.06 -30.53
C TYR A 618 34.76 -2.82 -31.85
N THR A 619 34.83 -4.14 -31.78
CA THR A 619 34.86 -5.00 -32.96
C THR A 619 33.52 -5.67 -33.18
N VAL A 620 33.03 -5.63 -34.42
CA VAL A 620 31.72 -6.16 -34.81
C VAL A 620 31.90 -7.14 -35.95
N LEU A 621 31.64 -8.43 -35.68
CA LEU A 621 31.50 -9.45 -36.70
C LEU A 621 30.11 -9.33 -37.32
N PHE A 622 30.01 -9.09 -38.63
CA PHE A 622 28.74 -8.94 -39.33
C PHE A 622 28.53 -10.00 -40.41
N GLY A 623 27.49 -10.83 -40.21
CA GLY A 623 27.10 -11.89 -41.13
C GLY A 623 27.04 -13.28 -40.48
N ASN A 624 26.73 -14.28 -41.30
CA ASN A 624 26.52 -15.66 -40.85
C ASN A 624 27.82 -16.46 -40.64
N ASP A 625 29.00 -15.85 -40.85
CA ASP A 625 30.27 -16.51 -40.59
C ASP A 625 30.44 -16.68 -39.07
N SER A 626 30.91 -17.86 -38.64
CA SER A 626 31.06 -18.21 -37.22
C SER A 626 32.49 -17.98 -36.70
N ASP A 627 33.44 -17.67 -37.59
CA ASP A 627 34.83 -17.44 -37.24
C ASP A 627 35.12 -15.93 -37.12
N GLY A 628 34.92 -15.40 -35.92
CA GLY A 628 35.29 -14.04 -35.53
C GLY A 628 36.49 -13.99 -34.60
N SER A 629 37.30 -15.05 -34.59
CA SER A 629 38.43 -15.22 -33.66
C SER A 629 39.39 -14.03 -33.71
N SER A 630 39.68 -13.53 -34.91
CA SER A 630 40.56 -12.37 -35.08
C SER A 630 39.98 -11.06 -34.52
N LEU A 631 38.70 -10.78 -34.78
CA LEU A 631 38.01 -9.61 -34.24
C LEU A 631 37.88 -9.65 -32.71
N LYS A 632 37.67 -10.86 -32.16
CA LYS A 632 37.64 -11.06 -30.70
C LYS A 632 39.01 -10.80 -30.08
N GLU A 633 40.06 -11.36 -30.66
CA GLU A 633 41.44 -11.15 -30.22
C GLU A 633 41.83 -9.66 -30.27
N MET A 634 41.43 -8.92 -31.30
CA MET A 634 41.63 -7.47 -31.38
C MET A 634 41.03 -6.74 -30.18
N ALA A 635 39.76 -7.01 -29.83
CA ALA A 635 39.11 -6.36 -28.69
C ALA A 635 39.82 -6.71 -27.35
N GLU A 636 40.25 -7.97 -27.20
CA GLU A 636 41.00 -8.44 -26.01
C GLU A 636 42.37 -7.77 -25.88
N ILE A 637 43.11 -7.64 -26.99
CA ILE A 637 44.39 -6.91 -27.02
C ILE A 637 44.18 -5.47 -26.57
N ALA A 638 43.23 -4.75 -27.17
CA ALA A 638 42.95 -3.36 -26.79
C ALA A 638 42.53 -3.25 -25.31
N GLN A 639 41.65 -4.14 -24.84
CA GLN A 639 41.20 -4.17 -23.44
C GLN A 639 42.35 -4.36 -22.45
N SER A 640 43.39 -5.12 -22.80
CA SER A 640 44.54 -5.38 -21.92
C SER A 640 45.34 -4.13 -21.53
N TYR A 641 45.19 -3.04 -22.29
CA TYR A 641 45.84 -1.77 -22.00
C TYR A 641 45.05 -0.88 -21.02
N HIS A 642 43.81 -1.27 -20.67
CA HIS A 642 42.93 -0.62 -19.69
C HIS A 642 43.10 -1.19 -18.26
N PRO A 643 42.69 -0.47 -17.20
CA PRO A 643 42.84 -0.93 -15.81
C PRO A 643 42.06 -2.22 -15.48
N ALA A 644 42.62 -3.09 -14.64
CA ALA A 644 42.09 -4.45 -14.36
C ALA A 644 40.82 -4.53 -13.48
N LYS A 645 40.33 -3.41 -12.92
CA LYS A 645 39.09 -3.36 -12.12
C LYS A 645 38.08 -2.48 -12.84
N VAL A 646 37.26 -3.08 -13.70
CA VAL A 646 36.20 -2.37 -14.41
C VAL A 646 34.84 -2.81 -13.86
N LEU A 647 33.99 -1.85 -13.47
CA LEU A 647 32.59 -2.13 -13.14
C LEU A 647 31.84 -2.68 -14.37
N PRO A 648 30.74 -3.42 -14.19
CA PRO A 648 29.95 -3.98 -15.30
C PRO A 648 29.48 -2.94 -16.35
N ASP A 649 29.33 -1.68 -15.93
CA ASP A 649 28.67 -0.61 -16.70
C ASP A 649 29.62 0.44 -17.32
N ALA A 650 30.94 0.31 -17.20
CA ALA A 650 31.89 1.26 -17.80
C ALA A 650 32.19 0.97 -19.28
N LEU A 651 32.57 2.00 -20.05
CA LEU A 651 33.00 1.85 -21.45
C LEU A 651 34.22 0.92 -21.52
N GLN A 652 34.14 -0.12 -22.36
CA GLN A 652 35.13 -1.19 -22.46
C GLN A 652 35.37 -1.54 -23.93
N CYS A 653 36.55 -2.03 -24.26
CA CYS A 653 36.77 -2.66 -25.54
C CYS A 653 35.98 -3.97 -25.61
N ARG A 654 35.15 -4.14 -26.64
CA ARG A 654 34.19 -5.25 -26.72
C ARG A 654 34.13 -5.84 -28.12
N TYR A 655 33.97 -7.15 -28.17
CA TYR A 655 33.62 -7.90 -29.36
C TYR A 655 32.10 -8.18 -29.38
N LYS A 656 31.46 -7.97 -30.53
CA LYS A 656 30.05 -8.27 -30.76
C LYS A 656 29.86 -9.06 -32.04
N HIS A 657 28.90 -9.98 -32.05
CA HIS A 657 28.49 -10.72 -33.24
C HIS A 657 27.09 -10.26 -33.66
N ALA A 658 27.03 -9.49 -34.74
CA ALA A 658 25.79 -9.07 -35.37
C ALA A 658 25.36 -10.12 -36.42
N ILE A 659 24.51 -11.05 -35.98
CA ILE A 659 23.99 -12.13 -36.83
C ILE A 659 23.02 -11.59 -37.89
N ASP A 660 22.38 -10.45 -37.62
CA ASP A 660 21.46 -9.77 -38.54
C ASP A 660 21.54 -8.23 -38.39
N GLU A 661 20.79 -7.55 -39.25
CA GLU A 661 20.77 -6.09 -39.40
C GLU A 661 20.11 -5.40 -38.21
N VAL A 662 19.16 -6.08 -37.54
CA VAL A 662 18.50 -5.60 -36.33
C VAL A 662 19.48 -5.61 -35.16
N ASN A 663 20.22 -6.71 -34.99
CA ASN A 663 21.27 -6.85 -33.98
C ASN A 663 22.42 -5.86 -34.23
N LEU A 664 22.77 -5.60 -35.49
CA LEU A 664 23.79 -4.61 -35.85
C LEU A 664 23.38 -3.21 -35.38
N ILE A 665 22.15 -2.79 -35.70
CA ILE A 665 21.59 -1.50 -35.25
C ILE A 665 21.46 -1.46 -33.73
N GLY A 666 21.03 -2.57 -33.11
CA GLY A 666 20.93 -2.73 -31.65
C GLY A 666 22.27 -2.49 -30.94
N HIS A 667 23.36 -3.12 -31.40
CA HIS A 667 24.69 -2.91 -30.82
C HIS A 667 25.21 -1.47 -31.01
N PHE A 668 24.98 -0.88 -32.18
CA PHE A 668 25.35 0.51 -32.43
C PHE A 668 24.55 1.45 -31.51
N ASN A 669 23.28 1.13 -31.25
CA ASN A 669 22.44 1.88 -30.31
C ASN A 669 22.90 1.69 -28.85
N GLU A 670 23.22 0.46 -28.42
CA GLU A 670 23.77 0.17 -27.08
C GLU A 670 25.03 1.00 -26.80
N VAL A 671 25.95 1.08 -27.77
CA VAL A 671 27.16 1.92 -27.66
C VAL A 671 26.80 3.40 -27.59
N ALA A 672 25.76 3.84 -28.30
CA ALA A 672 25.28 5.21 -28.25
C ALA A 672 24.56 5.54 -26.91
N THR A 673 23.87 4.59 -26.29
CA THR A 673 23.02 4.77 -25.10
C THR A 673 23.72 4.46 -23.77
N SER A 674 24.80 3.66 -23.75
CA SER A 674 25.60 3.29 -22.56
C SER A 674 26.32 4.47 -21.87
N LEU A 675 25.85 5.70 -22.09
CA LEU A 675 26.42 6.95 -21.64
C LEU A 675 25.36 7.83 -20.92
N ARG A 676 24.28 7.24 -20.37
CA ARG A 676 23.27 7.94 -19.54
C ARG A 676 22.78 7.08 -18.37
N LYS A 677 22.45 7.72 -17.23
CA LYS A 677 21.63 7.15 -16.14
C LYS A 677 20.44 8.09 -15.85
N HIS A 678 19.23 7.53 -15.74
CA HIS A 678 18.01 8.24 -15.30
C HIS A 678 17.65 7.85 -13.86
N ILE A 679 16.92 8.73 -13.16
CA ILE A 679 16.45 8.55 -11.77
C ILE A 679 14.90 8.43 -11.78
N PRO A 680 14.30 7.44 -11.10
CA PRO A 680 12.85 7.27 -10.99
C PRO A 680 12.20 8.19 -9.92
N ALA A 681 10.89 8.44 -10.03
CA ALA A 681 10.08 9.24 -9.09
C ALA A 681 8.86 8.48 -8.54
N LEU A 682 8.20 9.00 -7.49
CA LEU A 682 6.95 8.48 -6.93
C LEU A 682 5.79 9.43 -7.21
N LEU A 683 4.66 8.88 -7.67
CA LEU A 683 3.44 9.60 -8.03
C LEU A 683 2.28 9.13 -7.16
N ASN A 684 1.33 10.02 -6.86
CA ASN A 684 0.08 9.64 -6.19
C ASN A 684 -0.76 8.71 -7.10
N LYS A 685 -1.36 7.66 -6.54
CA LYS A 685 -2.26 6.78 -7.29
C LYS A 685 -3.43 7.61 -7.82
N ALA A 686 -3.77 7.43 -9.10
CA ALA A 686 -4.96 8.08 -9.64
C ALA A 686 -6.20 7.58 -8.87
N GLN A 687 -6.96 8.52 -8.29
CA GLN A 687 -8.32 8.26 -7.82
C GLN A 687 -9.27 8.02 -8.98
#